data_AF-A0A1H9ASD8-F1
#
_entry.id   AF-A0A1H9ASD8-F1
#
_cell.length_a   1.000
_cell.length_b   1.000
_cell.length_c   1.000
_cell.angle_alpha   90.00
_cell.angle_beta   90.00
_cell.angle_gamma   90.00
#
_symmetry.space_group_name_H-M   'P 1'
#
loop_
_entity.id
_entity.type
_entity.pdbx_description
1 polymer ?
#
loop_
_entity_poly.entity_id
_entity_poly.type
_entity_poly.pdbx_seq_one_letter_code
_entity_poly.pdbx_strand_id
1 'polypeptide(L)'
;MSSTSDSTGPARRKPGRQASAEPPRFVDVTEQKRLNEAREAGIPWKKWGPYLSERQWGTVREDYSEDGNAWDYFSHDQARSRAYRWGEDGLGGISDDRQRLCFALALWNERDPILKERLFGLTNREGNHGEDVKECYFYLDSTPTHAYMKYLYKYPQRAYPYSDLVDTNRSRSRQEPEYELLDTGVFDDNRYFDVFLEYAKAGPEDILIRIAVHNRGPEAARLQLLPSLWFRNTWSWKAGQTKPALRAAGGAIHATHPELGDYRLFCEGTPELLFTENESNAERLWGQPSASPWVKDAFHRYLIAGEEAAVNPERSGTKAAARYVLEVPAGGCSVVHLRLSAGESSGKPFGEGFENAFAARRAEANEFYARIVPDPLDEDERRVHRQALAGMLWSKQYYLFDVDTWLKEHQAHPLAGGTRQVRNAEWFHMFNGDVISMPDKWEYPWYAARDLAFHTLSLALVDFDFAKEQLALMLKSLYCHPNGQIPAYEWNFGDVNPPVHAWAALYLFRVERDLGREDLDFLERCFQGLRLNFNWWLNRKDPQGRNVFAGGFLGLDNIGVFDRSAPLPTGGTLEQADGTAWMAFYCQNMLEMALILADRDAQYEEYAFNFLQHFMWIAYAMDRIGEHHDEMWDEADGFFYDVLRLPDGSAMRLKVRSMVGLLPLCACTTFEADVADRHPRLLELIRLFRERHPEVVAKVAPTTEGYIGLNGRRLLSPLSRERLVRVLGYLLDENEFLGPHGIRSLSRYHLEHPFAFRVGDQEHRVAYLPAESDSGMFGGNSNWRGPVWMPVNALIIRGLLNLYYFYGDDLTVECPTGSGTQMTLFEVAREISRRLADLFLRDASGRRPVYGNSAKFQDDPHWRDLILFYEYFHGDTGAGLGASHQTGWTGLVARLLDLFGRIQASDLLLTPRERIAERMTREQAGGKGQK
;
A
#
# COMPACT_ATOMS: atom_id res chain seq x y z
N MET A 1 -79.16 27.16 21.54
CA MET A 1 -78.15 27.03 22.62
C MET A 1 -76.97 26.26 22.05
N SER A 2 -75.73 26.72 22.30
CA SER A 2 -74.42 25.99 22.19
C SER A 2 -74.26 24.86 21.15
N SER A 3 -73.46 24.99 20.07
CA SER A 3 -71.98 24.78 20.03
C SER A 3 -71.54 23.38 20.52
N THR A 4 -70.67 22.56 19.90
CA THR A 4 -69.70 22.65 18.76
C THR A 4 -69.16 21.21 18.50
N SER A 5 -68.40 20.80 17.46
CA SER A 5 -67.79 21.41 16.26
C SER A 5 -67.33 20.29 15.27
N ASP A 6 -67.12 20.62 13.99
CA ASP A 6 -66.60 19.72 12.94
C ASP A 6 -65.07 19.45 13.00
N SER A 7 -64.62 18.32 12.42
CA SER A 7 -63.91 18.33 11.12
C SER A 7 -63.25 16.98 10.76
N THR A 8 -63.24 16.66 9.47
CA THR A 8 -62.71 15.42 8.88
C THR A 8 -61.36 15.66 8.19
N GLY A 9 -60.37 14.79 8.46
CA GLY A 9 -59.06 14.84 7.80
C GLY A 9 -58.95 13.90 6.59
N PRO A 10 -58.24 14.27 5.51
CA PRO A 10 -58.04 13.40 4.34
C PRO A 10 -56.92 12.38 4.59
N ALA A 11 -57.17 11.12 4.21
CA ALA A 11 -56.20 10.04 4.38
C ALA A 11 -54.98 10.19 3.44
N ARG A 12 -53.77 10.26 4.02
CA ARG A 12 -52.51 10.24 3.25
C ARG A 12 -52.36 8.92 2.49
N ARG A 13 -52.26 8.99 1.16
CA ARG A 13 -51.72 7.89 0.34
C ARG A 13 -50.26 7.65 0.76
N LYS A 14 -49.92 6.41 1.13
CA LYS A 14 -48.52 5.99 1.25
C LYS A 14 -47.91 5.93 -0.17
N PRO A 15 -46.70 6.46 -0.41
CA PRO A 15 -45.97 6.14 -1.63
C PRO A 15 -45.65 4.65 -1.61
N GLY A 16 -45.84 3.98 -2.75
CA GLY A 16 -45.51 2.57 -2.88
C GLY A 16 -43.99 2.41 -2.83
N ARG A 17 -43.49 1.54 -1.94
CA ARG A 17 -42.16 0.96 -2.12
C ARG A 17 -42.17 0.28 -3.48
N GLN A 18 -41.31 0.71 -4.40
CA GLN A 18 -40.91 -0.16 -5.50
C GLN A 18 -40.40 -1.46 -4.87
N ALA A 19 -40.85 -2.60 -5.39
CA ALA A 19 -40.28 -3.88 -4.99
C ALA A 19 -38.79 -3.83 -5.34
N SER A 20 -37.93 -3.93 -4.32
CA SER A 20 -36.51 -4.18 -4.52
C SER A 20 -36.41 -5.44 -5.36
N ALA A 21 -35.81 -5.34 -6.56
CA ALA A 21 -35.46 -6.52 -7.33
C ALA A 21 -34.64 -7.46 -6.42
N GLU A 22 -34.85 -8.78 -6.52
CA GLU A 22 -33.94 -9.70 -5.83
C GLU A 22 -32.49 -9.36 -6.25
N PRO A 23 -31.54 -9.30 -5.31
CA PRO A 23 -30.14 -9.03 -5.66
C PRO A 23 -29.69 -10.09 -6.68
N PRO A 24 -28.94 -9.70 -7.72
CA PRO A 24 -28.56 -10.61 -8.79
C PRO A 24 -27.78 -11.79 -8.21
N ARG A 25 -28.37 -13.00 -8.27
CA ARG A 25 -27.73 -14.22 -7.81
C ARG A 25 -26.66 -14.65 -8.80
N PHE A 26 -25.44 -14.18 -8.58
CA PHE A 26 -24.27 -14.68 -9.29
C PHE A 26 -24.02 -16.15 -8.93
N VAL A 27 -23.58 -16.95 -9.90
CA VAL A 27 -23.02 -18.26 -9.60
C VAL A 27 -21.58 -18.03 -9.15
N ASP A 28 -21.35 -18.18 -7.85
CA ASP A 28 -20.02 -18.04 -7.25
C ASP A 28 -19.07 -19.14 -7.78
N VAL A 29 -17.91 -18.72 -8.26
CA VAL A 29 -16.72 -19.59 -8.43
C VAL A 29 -16.24 -20.09 -7.07
N THR A 30 -15.44 -21.16 -7.03
CA THR A 30 -15.15 -21.86 -5.76
C THR A 30 -14.48 -20.97 -4.72
N GLU A 31 -13.58 -20.06 -5.14
CA GLU A 31 -12.94 -19.12 -4.21
C GLU A 31 -13.89 -18.02 -3.71
N GLN A 32 -14.84 -17.58 -4.54
CA GLN A 32 -15.86 -16.60 -4.11
C GLN A 32 -16.79 -17.21 -3.06
N LYS A 33 -17.09 -18.52 -3.16
CA LYS A 33 -17.80 -19.25 -2.10
C LYS A 33 -17.04 -19.21 -0.78
N ARG A 34 -15.71 -19.40 -0.77
CA ARG A 34 -14.90 -19.31 0.46
C ARG A 34 -14.90 -17.91 1.07
N LEU A 35 -14.89 -16.86 0.26
CA LEU A 35 -15.04 -15.48 0.75
C LEU A 35 -16.40 -15.27 1.41
N ASN A 36 -17.48 -15.74 0.76
CA ASN A 36 -18.83 -15.64 1.30
C ASN A 36 -18.99 -16.50 2.57
N GLU A 37 -18.43 -17.71 2.61
CA GLU A 37 -18.34 -18.58 3.81
C GLU A 37 -17.58 -17.91 4.97
N ALA A 38 -16.47 -17.23 4.69
CA ALA A 38 -15.71 -16.50 5.71
C ALA A 38 -16.49 -15.30 6.26
N ARG A 39 -17.19 -14.55 5.38
CA ARG A 39 -18.02 -13.39 5.77
C ARG A 39 -19.29 -13.79 6.52
N GLU A 40 -20.02 -14.79 6.04
CA GLU A 40 -21.41 -15.05 6.44
C GLU A 40 -21.53 -16.20 7.44
N ALA A 41 -20.73 -17.26 7.27
CA ALA A 41 -20.71 -18.42 8.16
C ALA A 41 -19.55 -18.40 9.17
N GLY A 42 -18.65 -17.41 9.08
CA GLY A 42 -17.50 -17.28 9.98
C GLY A 42 -16.46 -18.40 9.82
N ILE A 43 -16.44 -19.09 8.66
CA ILE A 43 -15.47 -20.16 8.42
C ILE A 43 -14.06 -19.54 8.37
N PRO A 44 -13.08 -20.01 9.18
CA PRO A 44 -11.82 -19.32 9.41
C PRO A 44 -10.81 -19.49 8.26
N TRP A 45 -11.26 -19.42 7.00
CA TRP A 45 -10.40 -19.57 5.82
C TRP A 45 -9.20 -18.61 5.83
N LYS A 46 -9.38 -17.38 6.32
CA LYS A 46 -8.31 -16.38 6.46
C LYS A 46 -7.45 -16.53 7.72
N LYS A 47 -7.67 -17.53 8.58
CA LYS A 47 -6.87 -17.72 9.80
C LYS A 47 -5.39 -17.95 9.50
N TRP A 48 -5.06 -18.64 8.42
CA TRP A 48 -3.67 -18.84 7.98
C TRP A 48 -3.38 -18.06 6.70
N GLY A 49 -2.27 -17.34 6.67
CA GLY A 49 -1.85 -16.54 5.51
C GLY A 49 -0.40 -16.07 5.59
N PRO A 50 0.06 -15.26 4.63
CA PRO A 50 1.46 -14.85 4.47
C PRO A 50 1.90 -13.75 5.47
N TYR A 51 1.38 -13.82 6.71
CA TYR A 51 1.37 -12.74 7.69
C TYR A 51 2.69 -12.52 8.44
N LEU A 52 3.75 -13.23 8.05
CA LEU A 52 5.13 -12.89 8.44
C LEU A 52 5.64 -11.70 7.61
N SER A 53 6.44 -10.87 8.25
CA SER A 53 7.28 -9.91 7.52
C SER A 53 8.41 -10.66 6.78
N GLU A 54 8.96 -10.06 5.73
CA GLU A 54 10.24 -10.54 5.18
C GLU A 54 11.43 -9.94 5.97
N ARG A 55 11.20 -8.83 6.71
CA ARG A 55 12.10 -8.24 7.72
C ARG A 55 11.35 -7.81 8.98
N GLN A 56 11.79 -8.27 10.15
CA GLN A 56 11.36 -7.74 11.47
C GLN A 56 12.49 -6.99 12.21
N TRP A 57 13.75 -7.32 11.92
CA TRP A 57 14.94 -6.61 12.44
C TRP A 57 15.01 -5.17 11.90
N GLY A 58 15.61 -4.25 12.68
CA GLY A 58 15.71 -2.83 12.28
C GLY A 58 14.39 -2.05 12.23
N THR A 59 13.36 -2.47 12.99
CA THR A 59 12.05 -1.77 13.07
C THR A 59 11.92 -0.97 14.37
N VAL A 60 11.12 0.10 14.38
CA VAL A 60 11.01 1.00 15.56
C VAL A 60 10.43 0.27 16.76
N ARG A 61 9.44 -0.60 16.56
CA ARG A 61 8.88 -1.41 17.64
C ARG A 61 9.94 -2.31 18.31
N GLU A 62 10.90 -2.85 17.56
CA GLU A 62 12.01 -3.66 18.10
C GLU A 62 13.20 -2.81 18.63
N ASP A 63 13.15 -1.49 18.48
CA ASP A 63 14.16 -0.57 19.00
C ASP A 63 14.03 -0.38 20.51
N TYR A 64 15.15 -0.56 21.21
CA TYR A 64 15.36 -0.29 22.63
C TYR A 64 16.76 0.33 22.86
N SER A 65 17.33 0.97 21.84
CA SER A 65 18.55 1.79 21.94
C SER A 65 18.35 3.01 22.85
N GLU A 66 19.43 3.76 23.14
CA GLU A 66 19.33 5.05 23.83
C GLU A 66 19.07 6.22 22.86
N ASP A 67 19.53 6.12 21.62
CA ASP A 67 19.54 7.17 20.59
C ASP A 67 18.42 7.06 19.54
N GLY A 68 17.65 5.97 19.52
CA GLY A 68 16.57 5.74 18.55
C GLY A 68 17.07 5.15 17.23
N ASN A 69 18.19 4.44 17.26
CA ASN A 69 18.86 3.83 16.11
C ASN A 69 18.47 2.34 15.96
N ALA A 70 17.21 2.11 15.60
CA ALA A 70 16.61 0.78 15.41
C ALA A 70 17.48 -0.19 14.56
N TRP A 71 18.07 0.32 13.48
CA TRP A 71 18.86 -0.44 12.50
C TRP A 71 20.11 -1.08 13.11
N ASP A 72 20.94 -0.30 13.83
CA ASP A 72 22.14 -0.84 14.49
C ASP A 72 21.78 -1.60 15.77
N TYR A 73 20.70 -1.20 16.46
CA TYR A 73 20.29 -1.80 17.73
C TYR A 73 19.84 -3.24 17.64
N PHE A 74 19.04 -3.57 16.61
CA PHE A 74 18.58 -4.92 16.32
C PHE A 74 18.84 -5.22 14.85
N SER A 75 20.13 -5.36 14.50
CA SER A 75 20.60 -5.61 13.15
C SER A 75 20.32 -7.02 12.64
N HIS A 76 20.49 -7.23 11.34
CA HIS A 76 20.45 -8.55 10.69
C HIS A 76 21.41 -9.58 11.32
N ASP A 77 22.55 -9.15 11.88
CA ASP A 77 23.45 -10.09 12.58
C ASP A 77 22.82 -10.65 13.86
N GLN A 78 22.12 -9.80 14.61
CA GLN A 78 21.40 -10.20 15.81
C GLN A 78 20.13 -11.01 15.48
N ALA A 79 19.48 -10.77 14.35
CA ALA A 79 18.21 -11.40 13.93
C ALA A 79 18.18 -12.94 14.05
N ARG A 80 19.30 -13.62 13.74
CA ARG A 80 19.42 -15.08 13.86
C ARG A 80 19.48 -15.58 15.31
N SER A 81 19.98 -14.76 16.23
CA SER A 81 20.30 -15.13 17.61
C SER A 81 19.38 -14.49 18.65
N ARG A 82 18.63 -13.44 18.30
CA ARG A 82 17.79 -12.64 19.20
C ARG A 82 16.31 -12.86 18.90
N ALA A 83 15.52 -13.22 19.90
CA ALA A 83 14.07 -13.34 19.77
C ALA A 83 13.44 -11.94 19.55
N TYR A 84 12.46 -11.87 18.66
CA TYR A 84 11.67 -10.66 18.44
C TYR A 84 10.60 -10.52 19.52
N ARG A 85 10.14 -9.29 19.74
CA ARG A 85 9.13 -9.00 20.76
C ARG A 85 7.75 -8.78 20.16
N TRP A 86 7.68 -8.10 19.02
CA TRP A 86 6.42 -7.59 18.48
C TRP A 86 5.98 -8.34 17.23
N GLY A 87 6.91 -8.75 16.37
CA GLY A 87 6.64 -9.55 15.18
C GLY A 87 7.51 -10.80 15.06
N GLU A 88 7.51 -11.41 13.88
CA GLU A 88 8.44 -12.46 13.42
C GLU A 88 8.69 -12.24 11.92
N ASP A 89 9.85 -12.68 11.43
CA ASP A 89 10.18 -12.75 10.00
C ASP A 89 10.48 -14.19 9.54
N GLY A 90 10.37 -14.44 8.24
CA GLY A 90 10.74 -15.74 7.68
C GLY A 90 10.51 -15.87 6.18
N LEU A 91 11.49 -16.43 5.49
CA LEU A 91 11.53 -16.58 4.02
C LEU A 91 10.28 -17.29 3.47
N GLY A 92 9.43 -16.55 2.75
CA GLY A 92 8.20 -17.06 2.12
C GLY A 92 7.17 -17.64 3.10
N GLY A 93 7.24 -17.22 4.37
CA GLY A 93 6.54 -17.88 5.46
C GLY A 93 5.05 -17.51 5.61
N ILE A 94 4.38 -18.29 6.45
CA ILE A 94 2.98 -18.14 6.85
C ILE A 94 2.85 -18.18 8.38
N SER A 95 1.78 -17.61 8.91
CA SER A 95 1.38 -17.79 10.31
C SER A 95 -0.13 -17.82 10.46
N ASP A 96 -0.61 -18.10 11.67
CA ASP A 96 -1.97 -17.73 12.04
C ASP A 96 -2.16 -16.19 12.06
N ASP A 97 -3.40 -15.74 12.06
CA ASP A 97 -3.86 -14.35 12.04
C ASP A 97 -3.47 -13.52 13.28
N ARG A 98 -2.89 -14.16 14.30
CA ARG A 98 -2.28 -13.52 15.47
C ARG A 98 -0.77 -13.78 15.59
N GLN A 99 -0.17 -14.37 14.55
CA GLN A 99 1.25 -14.70 14.47
C GLN A 99 1.77 -15.39 15.75
N ARG A 100 1.05 -16.42 16.18
CA ARG A 100 1.37 -17.25 17.36
C ARG A 100 2.24 -18.42 16.93
N LEU A 101 1.83 -19.16 15.90
CA LEU A 101 2.54 -20.26 15.28
C LEU A 101 2.94 -19.87 13.85
N CYS A 102 4.23 -19.93 13.56
CA CYS A 102 4.85 -19.45 12.34
C CYS A 102 5.53 -20.62 11.61
N PHE A 103 5.48 -20.62 10.28
CA PHE A 103 6.17 -21.55 9.41
C PHE A 103 6.91 -20.80 8.29
N ALA A 104 8.16 -21.16 8.02
CA ALA A 104 8.95 -20.59 6.93
C ALA A 104 10.10 -21.53 6.50
N LEU A 105 10.83 -21.16 5.46
CA LEU A 105 12.02 -21.88 5.02
C LEU A 105 13.29 -21.38 5.70
N ALA A 106 14.18 -22.31 6.02
CA ALA A 106 15.60 -22.04 6.20
C ALA A 106 16.41 -22.87 5.19
N LEU A 107 17.43 -22.26 4.59
CA LEU A 107 18.21 -22.86 3.50
C LEU A 107 19.72 -22.75 3.77
N TRP A 108 20.48 -23.76 3.35
CA TRP A 108 21.95 -23.70 3.32
C TRP A 108 22.51 -24.47 2.11
N ASN A 109 23.23 -23.76 1.25
CA ASN A 109 23.92 -24.30 0.06
C ASN A 109 25.26 -24.99 0.38
N GLU A 110 25.53 -25.29 1.66
CA GLU A 110 26.79 -25.84 2.18
C GLU A 110 28.03 -24.94 1.97
N ARG A 111 27.83 -23.64 1.65
CA ARG A 111 28.89 -22.66 1.40
C ARG A 111 28.68 -21.30 2.05
N ASP A 112 27.43 -20.90 2.28
CA ASP A 112 27.11 -19.64 2.94
C ASP A 112 27.63 -19.62 4.38
N PRO A 113 28.14 -18.47 4.85
CA PRO A 113 28.61 -18.30 6.21
C PRO A 113 27.47 -18.23 7.25
N ILE A 114 26.22 -18.06 6.81
CA ILE A 114 25.04 -18.00 7.67
C ILE A 114 23.90 -18.86 7.09
N LEU A 115 22.98 -19.27 7.97
CA LEU A 115 21.77 -19.99 7.56
C LEU A 115 20.77 -18.99 6.98
N LYS A 116 20.31 -19.21 5.74
CA LYS A 116 19.36 -18.31 5.07
C LYS A 116 17.94 -18.58 5.56
N GLU A 117 17.59 -17.98 6.70
CA GLU A 117 16.25 -18.01 7.33
C GLU A 117 15.36 -16.83 6.90
N ARG A 118 15.98 -15.72 6.48
CA ARG A 118 15.37 -14.42 6.19
C ARG A 118 16.15 -13.68 5.12
N LEU A 119 15.56 -12.65 4.55
CA LEU A 119 16.16 -11.84 3.49
C LEU A 119 17.19 -10.86 4.06
N PHE A 120 18.34 -10.79 3.39
CA PHE A 120 19.38 -9.79 3.62
C PHE A 120 19.16 -8.51 2.81
N GLY A 121 19.73 -7.42 3.30
CA GLY A 121 19.76 -6.13 2.62
C GLY A 121 20.48 -5.09 3.49
N LEU A 122 20.47 -3.85 3.02
CA LEU A 122 21.26 -2.74 3.55
C LEU A 122 20.41 -1.80 4.40
N THR A 123 21.04 -1.15 5.38
CA THR A 123 20.45 -0.02 6.11
C THR A 123 20.69 1.31 5.36
N ASN A 124 19.99 2.40 5.73
CA ASN A 124 20.24 3.76 5.18
C ASN A 124 21.69 4.27 5.29
N ARG A 125 22.55 3.63 6.10
CA ARG A 125 23.98 3.97 6.23
C ARG A 125 24.88 3.13 5.34
N GLU A 126 24.33 2.12 4.67
CA GLU A 126 25.06 1.11 3.92
C GLU A 126 24.74 1.13 2.43
N GLY A 127 23.48 1.41 2.05
CA GLY A 127 23.13 1.78 0.68
C GLY A 127 23.57 3.21 0.36
N ASN A 128 23.98 3.45 -0.89
CA ASN A 128 24.27 4.81 -1.36
C ASN A 128 22.99 5.66 -1.50
N HIS A 129 21.84 5.04 -1.78
CA HIS A 129 20.54 5.71 -1.86
C HIS A 129 19.63 5.51 -0.64
N GLY A 130 19.61 4.33 -0.01
CA GLY A 130 18.89 4.12 1.25
C GLY A 130 18.90 2.69 1.80
N GLU A 131 17.79 2.32 2.45
CA GLU A 131 17.38 0.94 2.70
C GLU A 131 17.13 0.21 1.37
N ASP A 132 17.53 -1.06 1.29
CA ASP A 132 17.65 -1.77 0.01
C ASP A 132 17.75 -3.30 0.21
N VAL A 133 16.82 -4.08 -0.39
CA VAL A 133 16.78 -5.55 -0.26
C VAL A 133 17.62 -6.25 -1.33
N LYS A 134 18.75 -6.87 -0.93
CA LYS A 134 19.70 -7.50 -1.86
C LYS A 134 19.35 -8.94 -2.25
N GLU A 135 18.07 -9.27 -2.39
CA GLU A 135 17.61 -10.66 -2.54
C GLU A 135 16.62 -10.81 -3.71
N CYS A 136 16.73 -11.91 -4.46
CA CYS A 136 15.84 -12.16 -5.60
C CYS A 136 14.68 -13.09 -5.19
N TYR A 137 13.53 -12.52 -4.84
CA TYR A 137 12.31 -13.23 -4.44
C TYR A 137 11.06 -12.67 -5.14
N PHE A 138 9.98 -13.46 -5.26
CA PHE A 138 8.83 -13.11 -6.09
C PHE A 138 7.51 -13.68 -5.57
N TYR A 139 6.46 -12.83 -5.56
CA TYR A 139 5.07 -13.19 -5.28
C TYR A 139 4.36 -13.59 -6.57
N LEU A 140 4.20 -14.91 -6.81
CA LEU A 140 3.74 -15.41 -8.12
C LEU A 140 2.24 -15.66 -8.18
N ASP A 141 1.62 -16.04 -7.07
CA ASP A 141 0.19 -16.35 -6.98
C ASP A 141 -0.32 -16.27 -5.54
N SER A 142 -1.57 -15.84 -5.35
CA SER A 142 -2.33 -16.01 -4.11
C SER A 142 -3.82 -15.87 -4.40
N THR A 143 -4.66 -16.67 -3.76
CA THR A 143 -6.10 -16.39 -3.71
C THR A 143 -6.42 -15.52 -2.48
N PRO A 144 -7.55 -14.78 -2.44
CA PRO A 144 -7.86 -13.86 -1.34
C PRO A 144 -8.15 -14.55 0.00
N THR A 145 -8.53 -15.83 -0.01
CA THR A 145 -8.59 -16.66 1.21
C THR A 145 -7.28 -17.40 1.50
N HIS A 146 -6.23 -17.16 0.72
CA HIS A 146 -4.95 -17.85 0.78
C HIS A 146 -5.10 -19.39 0.66
N ALA A 147 -6.11 -19.85 -0.10
CA ALA A 147 -6.40 -21.26 -0.34
C ALA A 147 -5.44 -21.87 -1.37
N TYR A 148 -4.88 -21.06 -2.26
CA TYR A 148 -3.65 -21.35 -3.01
C TYR A 148 -2.71 -20.16 -2.86
N MET A 149 -1.41 -20.41 -2.71
CA MET A 149 -0.35 -19.39 -2.76
C MET A 149 0.91 -19.96 -3.40
N LYS A 150 1.68 -19.11 -4.08
CA LYS A 150 2.97 -19.46 -4.70
C LYS A 150 3.99 -18.34 -4.58
N TYR A 151 5.15 -18.70 -4.03
CA TYR A 151 6.34 -17.87 -3.83
C TYR A 151 7.55 -18.51 -4.53
N LEU A 152 8.52 -17.69 -4.91
CA LEU A 152 9.82 -18.13 -5.44
C LEU A 152 10.94 -17.34 -4.79
N TYR A 153 11.97 -18.03 -4.30
CA TYR A 153 13.26 -17.45 -3.93
C TYR A 153 14.37 -18.01 -4.83
N LYS A 154 15.29 -17.16 -5.27
CA LYS A 154 16.44 -17.53 -6.11
C LYS A 154 17.72 -17.54 -5.27
N TYR A 155 18.20 -18.73 -4.94
CA TYR A 155 19.29 -18.91 -3.98
C TYR A 155 20.60 -19.35 -4.66
N PRO A 156 21.70 -18.57 -4.58
CA PRO A 156 22.99 -18.96 -5.15
C PRO A 156 23.54 -20.30 -4.65
N GLN A 157 24.23 -21.03 -5.53
CA GLN A 157 25.05 -22.21 -5.17
C GLN A 157 26.47 -21.83 -4.74
N ARG A 158 26.85 -20.57 -4.92
CA ARG A 158 28.09 -19.97 -4.38
C ARG A 158 27.77 -19.37 -3.01
N ALA A 159 28.79 -19.18 -2.18
CA ALA A 159 28.64 -18.40 -0.95
C ALA A 159 28.08 -17.01 -1.29
N TYR A 160 27.02 -16.61 -0.61
CA TYR A 160 26.32 -15.36 -0.87
C TYR A 160 27.22 -14.14 -0.53
N PRO A 161 27.30 -13.10 -1.38
CA PRO A 161 28.34 -12.07 -1.35
C PRO A 161 28.06 -10.92 -0.37
N TYR A 162 27.81 -11.24 0.91
CA TYR A 162 27.42 -10.25 1.95
C TYR A 162 28.37 -9.05 2.08
N SER A 163 29.68 -9.28 2.16
CA SER A 163 30.65 -8.19 2.38
C SER A 163 30.83 -7.32 1.14
N ASP A 164 30.86 -7.91 -0.06
CA ASP A 164 30.94 -7.14 -1.31
C ASP A 164 29.74 -6.21 -1.48
N LEU A 165 28.53 -6.70 -1.23
CA LEU A 165 27.31 -5.87 -1.27
C LEU A 165 27.39 -4.68 -0.30
N VAL A 166 27.86 -4.89 0.93
CA VAL A 166 27.96 -3.83 1.94
C VAL A 166 29.09 -2.85 1.63
N ASP A 167 30.30 -3.36 1.36
CA ASP A 167 31.50 -2.54 1.19
C ASP A 167 31.45 -1.74 -0.12
N THR A 168 30.94 -2.33 -1.20
CA THR A 168 30.79 -1.64 -2.49
C THR A 168 29.72 -0.55 -2.41
N ASN A 169 28.52 -0.82 -1.87
CA ASN A 169 27.48 0.22 -1.74
C ASN A 169 27.90 1.38 -0.81
N ARG A 170 28.55 1.08 0.34
CA ARG A 170 29.13 2.12 1.22
C ARG A 170 30.17 3.01 0.54
N SER A 171 30.87 2.49 -0.48
CA SER A 171 31.89 3.23 -1.23
C SER A 171 31.33 4.09 -2.35
N ARG A 172 30.10 3.82 -2.82
CA ARG A 172 29.45 4.56 -3.91
C ARG A 172 28.90 5.89 -3.43
N SER A 173 28.92 6.86 -4.34
CA SER A 173 28.26 8.14 -4.17
C SER A 173 26.77 8.09 -4.57
N ARG A 174 26.02 9.13 -4.20
CA ARG A 174 24.65 9.38 -4.70
C ARG A 174 24.57 9.77 -6.19
N GLN A 175 25.69 9.78 -6.91
CA GLN A 175 25.73 9.98 -8.36
C GLN A 175 25.88 8.66 -9.12
N GLU A 176 26.11 7.56 -8.40
CA GLU A 176 26.21 6.21 -8.94
C GLU A 176 24.90 5.45 -8.66
N PRO A 177 24.52 4.48 -9.51
CA PRO A 177 23.37 3.61 -9.23
C PRO A 177 23.63 2.73 -8.00
N GLU A 178 22.61 2.05 -7.50
CA GLU A 178 22.75 0.99 -6.49
C GLU A 178 23.59 -0.19 -7.04
N TYR A 179 24.29 -0.93 -6.17
CA TYR A 179 25.02 -2.15 -6.54
C TYR A 179 24.20 -3.38 -6.14
N GLU A 180 23.70 -4.10 -7.12
CA GLU A 180 22.75 -5.20 -6.92
C GLU A 180 23.39 -6.57 -6.74
N LEU A 181 22.62 -7.51 -6.18
CA LEU A 181 23.03 -8.91 -6.12
C LEU A 181 23.35 -9.47 -7.52
N LEU A 182 22.68 -8.99 -8.57
CA LEU A 182 22.99 -9.35 -9.95
C LEU A 182 24.38 -8.86 -10.40
N ASP A 183 24.80 -7.66 -9.97
CA ASP A 183 26.07 -7.05 -10.41
C ASP A 183 27.30 -7.78 -9.86
N THR A 184 27.13 -8.54 -8.77
CA THR A 184 28.18 -9.41 -8.19
C THR A 184 28.60 -10.59 -9.10
N GLY A 185 27.88 -10.82 -10.21
CA GLY A 185 28.09 -11.95 -11.12
C GLY A 185 27.73 -13.32 -10.53
N VAL A 186 27.09 -13.37 -9.35
CA VAL A 186 26.77 -14.63 -8.66
C VAL A 186 25.79 -15.52 -9.46
N PHE A 187 25.03 -14.93 -10.38
CA PHE A 187 24.04 -15.61 -11.22
C PHE A 187 24.49 -15.90 -12.67
N ASP A 188 25.66 -15.41 -13.10
CA ASP A 188 26.10 -15.42 -14.51
C ASP A 188 26.21 -16.84 -15.09
N ASP A 189 26.81 -17.75 -14.33
CA ASP A 189 26.98 -19.16 -14.71
C ASP A 189 25.71 -20.01 -14.52
N ASN A 190 24.56 -19.38 -14.25
CA ASN A 190 23.30 -20.02 -13.86
C ASN A 190 23.39 -20.94 -12.62
N ARG A 191 24.43 -20.80 -11.79
CA ARG A 191 24.67 -21.61 -10.59
C ARG A 191 23.83 -21.14 -9.39
N TYR A 192 22.53 -21.31 -9.50
CA TYR A 192 21.55 -21.02 -8.45
C TYR A 192 20.44 -22.07 -8.40
N PHE A 193 19.69 -22.07 -7.30
CA PHE A 193 18.45 -22.80 -7.13
C PHE A 193 17.25 -21.85 -7.30
N ASP A 194 16.26 -22.24 -8.09
CA ASP A 194 14.90 -21.69 -7.93
C ASP A 194 14.20 -22.54 -6.86
N VAL A 195 13.89 -21.93 -5.71
CA VAL A 195 13.15 -22.56 -4.60
C VAL A 195 11.71 -22.07 -4.66
N PHE A 196 10.84 -22.87 -5.30
CA PHE A 196 9.40 -22.61 -5.30
C PHE A 196 8.79 -23.14 -4.01
N LEU A 197 7.94 -22.32 -3.39
CA LEU A 197 7.17 -22.63 -2.20
C LEU A 197 5.70 -22.42 -2.52
N GLU A 198 4.94 -23.52 -2.56
CA GLU A 198 3.50 -23.50 -2.81
C GLU A 198 2.73 -23.96 -1.58
N TYR A 199 1.62 -23.29 -1.29
CA TYR A 199 0.68 -23.64 -0.23
C TYR A 199 -0.69 -23.93 -0.84
N ALA A 200 -1.36 -24.99 -0.38
CA ALA A 200 -2.72 -25.33 -0.78
C ALA A 200 -3.54 -25.77 0.44
N LYS A 201 -4.69 -25.14 0.67
CA LYS A 201 -5.58 -25.53 1.79
C LYS A 201 -6.48 -26.69 1.39
N ALA A 202 -6.43 -27.80 2.13
CA ALA A 202 -7.47 -28.82 2.08
C ALA A 202 -8.69 -28.42 2.93
N GLY A 203 -8.45 -27.65 4.00
CA GLY A 203 -9.47 -26.98 4.81
C GLY A 203 -8.90 -25.71 5.48
N PRO A 204 -9.71 -24.94 6.23
CA PRO A 204 -9.29 -23.67 6.83
C PRO A 204 -8.05 -23.77 7.73
N GLU A 205 -7.85 -24.90 8.41
CA GLU A 205 -6.74 -25.18 9.33
C GLU A 205 -5.94 -26.44 8.90
N ASP A 206 -5.96 -26.77 7.60
CA ASP A 206 -5.26 -27.92 7.01
C ASP A 206 -4.56 -27.49 5.72
N ILE A 207 -3.25 -27.24 5.83
CA ILE A 207 -2.39 -26.60 4.84
C ILE A 207 -1.38 -27.60 4.32
N LEU A 208 -1.46 -27.89 3.02
CA LEU A 208 -0.51 -28.68 2.27
C LEU A 208 0.59 -27.75 1.76
N ILE A 209 1.84 -28.19 1.88
CA ILE A 209 3.04 -27.40 1.60
C ILE A 209 3.88 -28.20 0.61
N ARG A 210 4.23 -27.59 -0.53
CA ARG A 210 5.13 -28.16 -1.53
C ARG A 210 6.32 -27.24 -1.73
N ILE A 211 7.51 -27.80 -1.60
CA ILE A 211 8.77 -27.10 -1.84
C ILE A 211 9.45 -27.79 -3.03
N ALA A 212 9.58 -27.09 -4.14
CA ALA A 212 10.23 -27.60 -5.35
C ALA A 212 11.52 -26.82 -5.61
N VAL A 213 12.65 -27.50 -5.47
CA VAL A 213 14.00 -26.94 -5.64
C VAL A 213 14.52 -27.34 -7.02
N HIS A 214 14.55 -26.39 -7.95
CA HIS A 214 15.16 -26.58 -9.27
C HIS A 214 16.61 -26.10 -9.25
N ASN A 215 17.52 -26.95 -9.71
CA ASN A 215 18.92 -26.58 -9.92
C ASN A 215 19.08 -26.03 -11.35
N ARG A 216 19.47 -24.77 -11.49
CA ARG A 216 19.70 -24.12 -12.80
C ARG A 216 21.14 -24.28 -13.31
N GLY A 217 22.03 -24.78 -12.45
CA GLY A 217 23.44 -24.96 -12.75
C GLY A 217 23.73 -26.21 -13.60
N PRO A 218 24.93 -26.27 -14.21
CA PRO A 218 25.35 -27.36 -15.09
C PRO A 218 25.80 -28.63 -14.36
N GLU A 219 25.86 -28.61 -13.03
CA GLU A 219 26.34 -29.69 -12.16
C GLU A 219 25.30 -30.01 -11.10
N ALA A 220 25.28 -31.25 -10.59
CA ALA A 220 24.49 -31.59 -9.42
C ALA A 220 24.99 -30.79 -8.21
N ALA A 221 24.07 -30.27 -7.40
CA ALA A 221 24.40 -29.40 -6.28
C ALA A 221 23.61 -29.82 -5.03
N ARG A 222 24.26 -29.75 -3.87
CA ARG A 222 23.64 -30.08 -2.58
C ARG A 222 22.97 -28.85 -1.97
N LEU A 223 21.83 -29.06 -1.34
CA LEU A 223 21.10 -28.05 -0.59
C LEU A 223 20.55 -28.68 0.68
N GLN A 224 20.81 -28.07 1.83
CA GLN A 224 20.11 -28.42 3.07
C GLN A 224 18.87 -27.53 3.19
N LEU A 225 17.71 -28.17 3.19
CA LEU A 225 16.39 -27.54 3.27
C LEU A 225 15.80 -27.82 4.66
N LEU A 226 15.45 -26.75 5.39
CA LEU A 226 14.96 -26.79 6.76
C LEU A 226 13.63 -26.04 6.87
N PRO A 227 12.49 -26.63 6.45
CA PRO A 227 11.17 -26.08 6.71
C PRO A 227 10.97 -26.07 8.23
N SER A 228 10.78 -24.87 8.77
CA SER A 228 10.86 -24.57 10.18
C SER A 228 9.51 -24.12 10.72
N LEU A 229 9.17 -24.59 11.93
CA LEU A 229 7.94 -24.27 12.65
C LEU A 229 8.32 -23.70 14.02
N TRP A 230 7.77 -22.56 14.42
CA TRP A 230 8.06 -21.96 15.73
C TRP A 230 6.91 -21.16 16.30
N PHE A 231 6.90 -21.02 17.64
CA PHE A 231 6.04 -20.07 18.31
C PHE A 231 6.73 -18.70 18.44
N ARG A 232 6.01 -17.62 18.15
CA ARG A 232 6.47 -16.26 18.47
C ARG A 232 6.68 -16.15 19.97
N ASN A 233 7.81 -15.58 20.39
CA ASN A 233 8.13 -15.51 21.81
C ASN A 233 7.22 -14.50 22.52
N THR A 234 6.31 -15.00 23.37
CA THR A 234 5.42 -14.20 24.22
C THR A 234 5.66 -14.42 25.72
N TRP A 235 6.34 -15.51 26.07
CA TRP A 235 6.52 -15.95 27.46
C TRP A 235 7.75 -15.31 28.14
N SER A 236 8.75 -14.87 27.38
CA SER A 236 9.92 -14.19 27.93
C SER A 236 9.63 -12.75 28.41
N TRP A 237 8.55 -12.13 27.91
CA TRP A 237 8.25 -10.70 28.13
C TRP A 237 7.18 -10.43 29.19
N LYS A 238 6.25 -11.38 29.41
CA LYS A 238 5.11 -11.21 30.32
C LYS A 238 5.06 -12.36 31.33
N ALA A 239 5.19 -12.02 32.61
CA ALA A 239 5.12 -13.00 33.70
C ALA A 239 3.75 -13.71 33.74
N GLY A 240 3.74 -15.00 34.08
CA GLY A 240 2.53 -15.82 34.17
C GLY A 240 1.99 -16.34 32.83
N GLN A 241 2.67 -16.09 31.71
CA GLN A 241 2.34 -16.72 30.42
C GLN A 241 2.73 -18.21 30.40
N THR A 242 1.84 -19.05 29.89
CA THR A 242 2.12 -20.48 29.69
C THR A 242 2.93 -20.68 28.42
N LYS A 243 4.19 -21.13 28.55
CA LYS A 243 5.06 -21.45 27.42
C LYS A 243 4.45 -22.56 26.55
N PRO A 244 4.30 -22.36 25.22
CA PRO A 244 3.83 -23.39 24.30
C PRO A 244 4.92 -24.45 24.06
N ALA A 245 4.59 -25.55 23.35
CA ALA A 245 5.55 -26.63 23.13
C ALA A 245 5.47 -27.23 21.73
N LEU A 246 6.64 -27.44 21.13
CA LEU A 246 6.89 -28.31 19.98
C LEU A 246 7.54 -29.60 20.47
N ARG A 247 7.12 -30.76 19.96
CA ARG A 247 7.68 -32.09 20.29
C ARG A 247 7.67 -33.03 19.09
N ALA A 248 8.67 -33.92 18.98
CA ALA A 248 8.61 -35.03 18.04
C ALA A 248 7.58 -36.09 18.49
N ALA A 249 6.58 -36.39 17.66
CA ALA A 249 5.59 -37.43 17.94
C ALA A 249 5.09 -38.08 16.64
N GLY A 250 5.08 -39.41 16.57
CA GLY A 250 4.48 -40.15 15.45
C GLY A 250 5.10 -39.88 14.06
N GLY A 251 6.35 -39.43 13.98
CA GLY A 251 6.99 -39.02 12.73
C GLY A 251 6.66 -37.58 12.28
N ALA A 252 5.98 -36.80 13.12
CA ALA A 252 5.63 -35.40 12.89
C ALA A 252 6.18 -34.49 14.01
N ILE A 253 6.16 -33.18 13.77
CA ILE A 253 6.32 -32.16 14.81
C ILE A 253 4.92 -31.82 15.34
N HIS A 254 4.65 -32.10 16.62
CA HIS A 254 3.42 -31.73 17.31
C HIS A 254 3.60 -30.38 18.00
N ALA A 255 2.66 -29.46 17.82
CA ALA A 255 2.68 -28.10 18.32
C ALA A 255 1.44 -27.84 19.18
N THR A 256 1.65 -27.56 20.46
CA THR A 256 0.59 -27.33 21.46
C THR A 256 0.68 -25.90 22.00
N HIS A 257 -0.40 -25.13 21.90
CA HIS A 257 -0.48 -23.76 22.41
C HIS A 257 -1.81 -23.50 23.14
N PRO A 258 -1.80 -22.90 24.35
CA PRO A 258 -2.96 -22.80 25.23
C PRO A 258 -4.25 -22.26 24.59
N GLU A 259 -4.13 -21.25 23.73
CA GLU A 259 -5.28 -20.62 23.04
C GLU A 259 -5.47 -21.04 21.58
N LEU A 260 -4.44 -21.61 20.93
CA LEU A 260 -4.49 -21.90 19.48
C LEU A 260 -4.88 -23.36 19.22
N GLY A 261 -4.70 -24.23 20.22
CA GLY A 261 -4.95 -25.67 20.14
C GLY A 261 -3.71 -26.46 19.74
N ASP A 262 -3.96 -27.66 19.21
CA ASP A 262 -2.95 -28.62 18.79
C ASP A 262 -2.85 -28.71 17.26
N TYR A 263 -1.63 -28.56 16.75
CA TYR A 263 -1.26 -28.64 15.34
C TYR A 263 -0.20 -29.71 15.11
N ARG A 264 -0.18 -30.31 13.92
CA ARG A 264 0.82 -31.30 13.50
C ARG A 264 1.42 -30.90 12.15
N LEU A 265 2.74 -30.78 12.10
CA LEU A 265 3.50 -30.68 10.85
C LEU A 265 4.02 -32.07 10.47
N PHE A 266 3.31 -32.71 9.55
CA PHE A 266 3.73 -33.96 8.92
C PHE A 266 4.81 -33.67 7.88
N CYS A 267 5.82 -34.54 7.81
CA CYS A 267 6.98 -34.43 6.93
C CYS A 267 7.07 -35.67 6.03
N GLU A 268 7.27 -35.52 4.72
CA GLU A 268 7.39 -36.66 3.82
C GLU A 268 8.74 -37.38 3.99
N GLY A 269 8.74 -38.71 3.93
CA GLY A 269 9.95 -39.52 4.14
C GLY A 269 10.35 -39.59 5.61
N THR A 270 11.65 -39.42 5.88
CA THR A 270 12.26 -39.56 7.22
C THR A 270 13.38 -38.54 7.42
N PRO A 271 13.07 -37.23 7.41
CA PRO A 271 14.07 -36.18 7.69
C PRO A 271 14.55 -36.23 9.14
N GLU A 272 15.69 -35.60 9.39
CA GLU A 272 16.15 -35.36 10.76
C GLU A 272 15.32 -34.22 11.37
N LEU A 273 14.71 -34.45 12.54
CA LEU A 273 13.93 -33.43 13.24
C LEU A 273 14.78 -32.75 14.32
N LEU A 274 15.08 -31.47 14.10
CA LEU A 274 15.87 -30.61 15.00
C LEU A 274 14.93 -29.76 15.87
N PHE A 275 15.31 -29.51 17.13
CA PHE A 275 14.51 -28.74 18.10
C PHE A 275 15.38 -27.77 18.89
N THR A 276 14.81 -26.61 19.24
CA THR A 276 15.42 -25.57 20.08
C THR A 276 14.34 -24.64 20.66
N GLU A 277 14.72 -23.61 21.41
CA GLU A 277 13.82 -22.55 21.85
C GLU A 277 13.90 -21.32 20.93
N ASN A 278 12.78 -20.63 20.71
CA ASN A 278 12.76 -19.27 20.14
C ASN A 278 13.11 -18.23 21.23
N GLU A 279 14.25 -18.44 21.89
CA GLU A 279 14.77 -17.61 22.99
C GLU A 279 16.13 -17.04 22.60
N SER A 280 16.41 -15.81 23.03
CA SER A 280 17.64 -15.10 22.68
C SER A 280 18.89 -15.80 23.21
N ASN A 281 19.92 -15.91 22.37
CA ASN A 281 21.27 -16.33 22.77
C ASN A 281 21.95 -15.19 23.55
N ALA A 282 21.68 -15.13 24.86
CA ALA A 282 22.17 -14.07 25.74
C ALA A 282 23.70 -14.05 25.85
N GLU A 283 24.34 -15.20 25.67
CA GLU A 283 25.79 -15.35 25.74
C GLU A 283 26.46 -14.65 24.54
N ARG A 284 25.95 -14.91 23.33
CA ARG A 284 26.40 -14.23 22.11
C ARG A 284 26.08 -12.73 22.12
N LEU A 285 24.89 -12.35 22.54
CA LEU A 285 24.38 -10.97 22.37
C LEU A 285 24.86 -10.01 23.45
N TRP A 286 24.98 -10.47 24.70
CA TRP A 286 25.20 -9.61 25.87
C TRP A 286 26.25 -10.15 26.85
N GLY A 287 26.93 -11.25 26.53
CA GLY A 287 27.91 -11.89 27.41
C GLY A 287 27.29 -12.45 28.70
N GLN A 288 25.98 -12.72 28.72
CA GLN A 288 25.25 -13.22 29.88
C GLN A 288 24.86 -14.69 29.70
N PRO A 289 24.80 -15.53 30.75
CA PRO A 289 24.34 -16.90 30.62
C PRO A 289 22.93 -16.99 30.02
N SER A 290 22.78 -17.77 28.94
CA SER A 290 21.47 -18.10 28.38
C SER A 290 20.66 -18.97 29.35
N ALA A 291 19.34 -18.82 29.37
CA ALA A 291 18.46 -19.58 30.26
C ALA A 291 18.45 -21.10 29.97
N SER A 292 18.78 -21.47 28.73
CA SER A 292 19.07 -22.84 28.30
C SER A 292 20.18 -22.80 27.23
N PRO A 293 20.85 -23.93 26.92
CA PRO A 293 21.82 -23.99 25.81
C PRO A 293 21.17 -24.02 24.41
N TRP A 294 19.85 -24.26 24.34
CA TRP A 294 19.08 -24.44 23.11
C TRP A 294 18.32 -23.15 22.78
N VAL A 295 19.00 -22.25 22.09
CA VAL A 295 18.53 -20.87 21.77
C VAL A 295 18.25 -20.68 20.27
N LYS A 296 17.74 -19.51 19.87
CA LYS A 296 17.17 -19.23 18.52
C LYS A 296 18.08 -19.62 17.34
N ASP A 297 19.39 -19.46 17.51
CA ASP A 297 20.43 -19.74 16.51
C ASP A 297 20.96 -21.18 16.49
N ALA A 298 20.37 -22.10 17.27
CA ALA A 298 20.82 -23.48 17.39
C ALA A 298 21.04 -24.19 16.05
N PHE A 299 20.14 -24.00 15.07
CA PHE A 299 20.27 -24.64 13.76
C PHE A 299 21.45 -24.10 12.94
N HIS A 300 21.78 -22.82 13.10
CA HIS A 300 22.97 -22.22 12.50
C HIS A 300 24.25 -22.77 13.16
N ARG A 301 24.29 -22.84 14.49
CA ARG A 301 25.44 -23.42 15.22
C ARG A 301 25.63 -24.92 14.93
N TYR A 302 24.54 -25.68 14.87
CA TYR A 302 24.54 -27.10 14.53
C TYR A 302 25.07 -27.38 13.11
N LEU A 303 24.58 -26.65 12.10
CA LEU A 303 24.95 -26.90 10.70
C LEU A 303 26.27 -26.26 10.27
N ILE A 304 26.53 -25.02 10.67
CA ILE A 304 27.64 -24.22 10.13
C ILE A 304 28.86 -24.26 11.07
N ALA A 305 28.66 -24.24 12.39
CA ALA A 305 29.75 -24.37 13.37
C ALA A 305 30.04 -25.83 13.78
N GLY A 306 29.15 -26.78 13.45
CA GLY A 306 29.28 -28.20 13.81
C GLY A 306 29.00 -28.49 15.29
N GLU A 307 28.32 -27.58 16.00
CA GLU A 307 27.99 -27.75 17.42
C GLU A 307 26.82 -28.73 17.61
N GLU A 308 27.10 -30.04 17.66
CA GLU A 308 26.07 -31.07 17.81
C GLU A 308 25.15 -30.86 19.04
N ALA A 309 25.69 -30.35 20.15
CA ALA A 309 24.96 -30.07 21.38
C ALA A 309 24.06 -28.81 21.33
N ALA A 310 24.09 -28.03 20.23
CA ALA A 310 23.31 -26.80 20.11
C ALA A 310 21.79 -27.06 19.96
N VAL A 311 21.38 -28.26 19.53
CA VAL A 311 19.97 -28.68 19.40
C VAL A 311 19.54 -29.57 20.58
N ASN A 312 18.25 -29.53 20.93
CA ASN A 312 17.72 -30.28 22.07
C ASN A 312 17.62 -31.80 21.79
N PRO A 313 18.41 -32.66 22.47
CA PRO A 313 18.37 -34.11 22.28
C PRO A 313 17.04 -34.74 22.73
N GLU A 314 16.27 -34.08 23.61
CA GLU A 314 14.93 -34.51 24.01
C GLU A 314 13.86 -34.28 22.92
N ARG A 315 14.25 -33.66 21.78
CA ARG A 315 13.38 -33.37 20.63
C ARG A 315 12.12 -32.58 21.04
N SER A 316 12.33 -31.55 21.83
CA SER A 316 11.30 -30.60 22.26
C SER A 316 11.82 -29.16 22.36
N GLY A 317 10.91 -28.18 22.36
CA GLY A 317 11.23 -26.76 22.53
C GLY A 317 10.10 -25.86 22.04
N THR A 318 10.42 -24.70 21.48
CA THR A 318 9.46 -23.75 20.87
C THR A 318 9.78 -23.38 19.41
N LYS A 319 10.92 -23.85 18.88
CA LYS A 319 11.30 -23.81 17.45
C LYS A 319 11.79 -25.19 17.01
N ALA A 320 11.34 -25.67 15.85
CA ALA A 320 11.70 -26.98 15.31
C ALA A 320 11.88 -26.90 13.78
N ALA A 321 12.68 -27.79 13.22
CA ALA A 321 12.90 -27.88 11.77
C ALA A 321 13.01 -29.34 11.30
N ALA A 322 12.51 -29.62 10.10
CA ALA A 322 12.72 -30.89 9.42
C ALA A 322 13.88 -30.74 8.42
N ARG A 323 15.05 -31.28 8.75
CA ARG A 323 16.25 -31.17 7.90
C ARG A 323 16.22 -32.24 6.80
N TYR A 324 16.12 -31.76 5.57
CA TYR A 324 16.33 -32.53 4.34
C TYR A 324 17.68 -32.18 3.75
N VAL A 325 18.47 -33.20 3.40
CA VAL A 325 19.73 -33.04 2.65
C VAL A 325 19.44 -33.46 1.22
N LEU A 326 19.26 -32.49 0.33
CA LEU A 326 18.91 -32.71 -1.07
C LEU A 326 20.17 -32.73 -1.93
N GLU A 327 20.30 -33.71 -2.81
CA GLU A 327 21.21 -33.69 -3.94
C GLU A 327 20.37 -33.43 -5.20
N VAL A 328 20.42 -32.20 -5.71
CA VAL A 328 19.56 -31.76 -6.82
C VAL A 328 20.33 -31.92 -8.14
N PRO A 329 19.90 -32.78 -9.08
CA PRO A 329 20.62 -33.00 -10.33
C PRO A 329 20.79 -31.74 -11.17
N ALA A 330 21.82 -31.68 -12.01
CA ALA A 330 22.04 -30.59 -12.98
C ALA A 330 20.79 -30.37 -13.86
N GLY A 331 20.28 -29.14 -13.94
CA GLY A 331 19.02 -28.82 -14.64
C GLY A 331 17.75 -29.49 -14.06
N GLY A 332 17.88 -30.26 -12.98
CA GLY A 332 16.85 -31.11 -12.39
C GLY A 332 16.05 -30.44 -11.29
N CYS A 333 15.20 -31.22 -10.63
CA CYS A 333 14.36 -30.77 -9.52
C CYS A 333 14.26 -31.84 -8.43
N SER A 334 14.23 -31.40 -7.17
CA SER A 334 13.86 -32.20 -6.01
C SER A 334 12.66 -31.56 -5.32
N VAL A 335 11.67 -32.37 -4.93
CA VAL A 335 10.42 -31.91 -4.32
C VAL A 335 10.28 -32.50 -2.92
N VAL A 336 9.86 -31.67 -1.97
CA VAL A 336 9.54 -32.06 -0.59
C VAL A 336 8.10 -31.64 -0.28
N HIS A 337 7.32 -32.55 0.30
CA HIS A 337 5.97 -32.27 0.79
C HIS A 337 5.89 -32.25 2.31
N LEU A 338 5.12 -31.30 2.85
CA LEU A 338 4.73 -31.23 4.25
C LEU A 338 3.24 -30.93 4.36
N ARG A 339 2.64 -31.19 5.53
CA ARG A 339 1.25 -30.83 5.80
C ARG A 339 1.11 -30.35 7.24
N LEU A 340 0.64 -29.12 7.42
CA LEU A 340 0.35 -28.50 8.71
C LEU A 340 -1.18 -28.56 8.94
N SER A 341 -1.62 -29.38 9.88
CA SER A 341 -3.05 -29.58 10.18
C SER A 341 -3.31 -29.37 11.66
N ALA A 342 -4.44 -28.74 12.00
CA ALA A 342 -5.04 -28.90 13.32
C ALA A 342 -5.47 -30.38 13.53
N GLY A 343 -5.23 -30.94 14.72
CA GLY A 343 -5.68 -32.29 15.08
C GLY A 343 -5.02 -33.46 14.32
N GLU A 344 -5.75 -34.58 14.21
CA GLU A 344 -5.31 -35.76 13.43
C GLU A 344 -5.75 -35.62 11.97
N SER A 345 -4.86 -35.88 11.00
CA SER A 345 -5.23 -35.84 9.59
C SER A 345 -6.26 -36.93 9.26
N SER A 346 -7.30 -36.56 8.51
CA SER A 346 -8.33 -37.48 8.02
C SER A 346 -7.79 -38.43 6.93
N GLY A 347 -7.01 -39.43 7.36
CA GLY A 347 -6.31 -40.38 6.50
C GLY A 347 -4.82 -40.09 6.36
N LYS A 348 -4.20 -40.61 5.29
CA LYS A 348 -2.76 -40.44 5.04
C LYS A 348 -2.43 -38.96 4.75
N PRO A 349 -1.34 -38.39 5.31
CA PRO A 349 -0.98 -36.99 5.08
C PRO A 349 -0.55 -36.71 3.63
N PHE A 350 0.03 -37.70 2.95
CA PHE A 350 0.61 -37.61 1.60
C PHE A 350 0.01 -38.63 0.63
N GLY A 351 0.28 -38.46 -0.67
CA GLY A 351 -0.18 -39.32 -1.76
C GLY A 351 -1.28 -38.68 -2.61
N GLU A 352 -2.14 -39.49 -3.23
CA GLU A 352 -3.12 -39.03 -4.22
C GLU A 352 -4.06 -37.92 -3.70
N GLY A 353 -4.52 -38.01 -2.44
CA GLY A 353 -5.35 -36.97 -1.83
C GLY A 353 -4.63 -35.61 -1.67
N PHE A 354 -3.32 -35.62 -1.46
CA PHE A 354 -2.49 -34.42 -1.39
C PHE A 354 -2.37 -33.78 -2.78
N GLU A 355 -2.04 -34.58 -3.80
CA GLU A 355 -1.93 -34.13 -5.18
C GLU A 355 -3.26 -33.59 -5.73
N ASN A 356 -4.37 -34.29 -5.47
CA ASN A 356 -5.70 -33.88 -5.90
C ASN A 356 -6.12 -32.56 -5.23
N ALA A 357 -5.82 -32.36 -3.94
CA ALA A 357 -6.10 -31.09 -3.26
C ALA A 357 -5.26 -29.94 -3.84
N PHE A 358 -3.97 -30.15 -4.10
CA PHE A 358 -3.10 -29.16 -4.75
C PHE A 358 -3.58 -28.79 -6.16
N ALA A 359 -3.93 -29.80 -6.97
CA ALA A 359 -4.45 -29.60 -8.32
C ALA A 359 -5.77 -28.83 -8.30
N ALA A 360 -6.68 -29.15 -7.37
CA ALA A 360 -7.94 -28.43 -7.18
C ALA A 360 -7.72 -26.97 -6.78
N ARG A 361 -6.91 -26.69 -5.75
CA ARG A 361 -6.63 -25.31 -5.30
C ARG A 361 -6.04 -24.44 -6.42
N ARG A 362 -5.12 -24.98 -7.22
CA ARG A 362 -4.55 -24.29 -8.39
C ARG A 362 -5.57 -24.07 -9.52
N ALA A 363 -6.45 -25.06 -9.78
CA ALA A 363 -7.51 -24.92 -10.78
C ALA A 363 -8.54 -23.86 -10.38
N GLU A 364 -8.92 -23.81 -9.11
CA GLU A 364 -9.84 -22.80 -8.55
C GLU A 364 -9.21 -21.40 -8.52
N ALA A 365 -7.90 -21.28 -8.25
CA ALA A 365 -7.18 -20.02 -8.40
C ALA A 365 -7.23 -19.52 -9.86
N ASN A 366 -7.05 -20.42 -10.83
CA ASN A 366 -7.19 -20.09 -12.24
C ASN A 366 -8.63 -19.71 -12.62
N GLU A 367 -9.64 -20.42 -12.10
CA GLU A 367 -11.07 -20.07 -12.25
C GLU A 367 -11.36 -18.66 -11.73
N PHE A 368 -10.88 -18.35 -10.53
CA PHE A 368 -11.06 -17.04 -9.89
C PHE A 368 -10.36 -15.91 -10.65
N TYR A 369 -9.10 -16.08 -11.06
CA TYR A 369 -8.40 -15.05 -11.83
C TYR A 369 -8.97 -14.87 -13.24
N ALA A 370 -9.44 -15.94 -13.89
CA ALA A 370 -10.16 -15.84 -15.17
C ALA A 370 -11.53 -15.14 -15.03
N ARG A 371 -12.14 -15.17 -13.84
CA ARG A 371 -13.41 -14.52 -13.51
C ARG A 371 -13.27 -13.00 -13.34
N ILE A 372 -12.25 -12.53 -12.62
CA ILE A 372 -12.10 -11.11 -12.26
C ILE A 372 -11.35 -10.27 -13.30
N VAL A 373 -10.57 -10.88 -14.20
CA VAL A 373 -9.82 -10.14 -15.22
C VAL A 373 -10.73 -9.72 -16.39
N PRO A 374 -10.58 -8.53 -17.00
CA PRO A 374 -11.39 -8.15 -18.15
C PRO A 374 -11.09 -9.00 -19.40
N ASP A 375 -12.09 -9.15 -20.26
CA ASP A 375 -11.99 -9.90 -21.52
C ASP A 375 -10.91 -9.40 -22.49
N PRO A 376 -10.69 -8.07 -22.70
CA PRO A 376 -9.78 -7.61 -23.74
C PRO A 376 -8.29 -7.86 -23.48
N LEU A 377 -7.90 -8.13 -22.22
CA LEU A 377 -6.49 -8.24 -21.85
C LEU A 377 -5.81 -9.44 -22.54
N ASP A 378 -4.57 -9.25 -22.98
CA ASP A 378 -3.71 -10.31 -23.53
C ASP A 378 -3.04 -11.18 -22.43
N GLU A 379 -2.16 -12.12 -22.82
CA GLU A 379 -1.48 -12.99 -21.84
C GLU A 379 -0.52 -12.24 -20.90
N ASP A 380 0.13 -11.19 -21.40
CA ASP A 380 1.13 -10.42 -20.65
C ASP A 380 0.45 -9.44 -19.69
N GLU A 381 -0.62 -8.76 -20.14
CA GLU A 381 -1.48 -7.95 -19.29
C GLU A 381 -2.14 -8.80 -18.19
N ARG A 382 -2.63 -10.01 -18.52
CA ARG A 382 -3.18 -10.98 -17.54
C ARG A 382 -2.12 -11.40 -16.52
N ARG A 383 -0.85 -11.54 -16.92
CA ARG A 383 0.27 -11.88 -16.04
C ARG A 383 0.58 -10.76 -15.07
N VAL A 384 0.72 -9.53 -15.56
CA VAL A 384 0.93 -8.32 -14.73
C VAL A 384 -0.23 -8.14 -13.76
N HIS A 385 -1.48 -8.21 -14.23
CA HIS A 385 -2.68 -8.10 -13.40
C HIS A 385 -2.71 -9.16 -12.28
N ARG A 386 -2.42 -10.43 -12.57
CA ARG A 386 -2.40 -11.50 -11.56
C ARG A 386 -1.26 -11.34 -10.56
N GLN A 387 -0.04 -11.03 -11.00
CA GLN A 387 1.12 -10.90 -10.10
C GLN A 387 1.01 -9.64 -9.22
N ALA A 388 0.46 -8.53 -9.74
CA ALA A 388 0.16 -7.34 -8.93
C ALA A 388 -0.80 -7.68 -7.78
N LEU A 389 -1.90 -8.39 -8.07
CA LEU A 389 -2.89 -8.81 -7.08
C LEU A 389 -2.36 -9.89 -6.13
N ALA A 390 -1.51 -10.81 -6.61
CA ALA A 390 -0.82 -11.76 -5.76
C ALA A 390 0.10 -11.01 -4.77
N GLY A 391 0.83 -9.99 -5.23
CA GLY A 391 1.62 -9.10 -4.40
C GLY A 391 0.80 -8.40 -3.30
N MET A 392 -0.33 -7.77 -3.65
CA MET A 392 -1.24 -7.16 -2.65
C MET A 392 -1.65 -8.15 -1.54
N LEU A 393 -1.83 -9.43 -1.89
CA LEU A 393 -2.25 -10.48 -0.97
C LEU A 393 -1.07 -11.06 -0.16
N TRP A 394 0.12 -11.15 -0.74
CA TRP A 394 1.36 -11.52 -0.05
C TRP A 394 1.86 -10.43 0.89
N SER A 395 1.62 -9.16 0.59
CA SER A 395 1.95 -8.00 1.45
C SER A 395 0.99 -7.79 2.63
N LYS A 396 0.10 -8.75 2.94
CA LYS A 396 -0.64 -8.77 4.21
C LYS A 396 0.29 -9.23 5.33
N GLN A 397 0.46 -8.44 6.39
CA GLN A 397 1.33 -8.73 7.53
C GLN A 397 0.57 -8.58 8.85
N TYR A 398 0.82 -9.45 9.82
CA TYR A 398 0.37 -9.21 11.19
C TYR A 398 1.26 -8.14 11.84
N TYR A 399 0.64 -7.05 12.31
CA TYR A 399 1.34 -5.92 12.91
C TYR A 399 0.83 -5.71 14.35
N LEU A 400 1.66 -6.05 15.33
CA LEU A 400 1.45 -5.75 16.74
C LEU A 400 2.37 -4.61 17.18
N PHE A 401 1.81 -3.61 17.84
CA PHE A 401 2.59 -2.59 18.56
C PHE A 401 1.73 -2.03 19.72
N ASP A 402 2.17 -2.29 20.94
CA ASP A 402 1.55 -1.79 22.18
C ASP A 402 2.40 -0.60 22.66
N VAL A 403 2.03 0.60 22.22
CA VAL A 403 2.83 1.81 22.40
C VAL A 403 2.90 2.22 23.88
N ASP A 404 1.83 1.98 24.65
CA ASP A 404 1.80 2.14 26.10
C ASP A 404 2.91 1.30 26.78
N THR A 405 2.95 0.00 26.48
CA THR A 405 3.96 -0.92 27.02
C THR A 405 5.37 -0.52 26.57
N TRP A 406 5.57 -0.22 25.29
CA TRP A 406 6.88 0.17 24.75
C TRP A 406 7.41 1.46 25.41
N LEU A 407 6.58 2.50 25.55
CA LEU A 407 6.96 3.76 26.20
C LEU A 407 7.25 3.61 27.70
N LYS A 408 6.56 2.69 28.39
CA LYS A 408 6.83 2.37 29.80
C LYS A 408 8.21 1.74 29.97
N GLU A 409 8.56 0.79 29.11
CA GLU A 409 9.87 0.14 29.14
C GLU A 409 11.01 1.10 28.76
N HIS A 410 10.71 2.09 27.90
CA HIS A 410 11.62 3.20 27.57
C HIS A 410 11.74 4.29 28.64
N GLN A 411 10.97 4.22 29.73
CA GLN A 411 10.85 5.29 30.73
C GLN A 411 10.47 6.66 30.11
N ALA A 412 9.68 6.61 29.02
CA ALA A 412 9.30 7.76 28.19
C ALA A 412 7.79 8.04 28.21
N HIS A 413 6.99 7.20 28.90
CA HIS A 413 5.54 7.37 28.95
C HIS A 413 5.15 8.71 29.63
N PRO A 414 4.45 9.63 28.93
CA PRO A 414 4.31 11.02 29.38
C PRO A 414 3.48 11.17 30.67
N LEU A 415 2.52 10.28 30.92
CA LEU A 415 1.71 10.30 32.15
C LEU A 415 2.34 9.53 33.33
N ALA A 416 3.52 8.91 33.12
CA ALA A 416 4.20 8.10 34.15
C ALA A 416 5.41 8.83 34.78
N GLY A 417 5.62 10.11 34.46
CA GLY A 417 6.79 10.86 34.90
C GLY A 417 8.07 10.55 34.12
N GLY A 418 7.96 9.88 32.97
CA GLY A 418 9.08 9.66 32.06
C GLY A 418 9.65 10.97 31.53
N THR A 419 10.99 11.08 31.49
CA THR A 419 11.71 12.28 31.02
C THR A 419 12.47 12.04 29.73
N ARG A 420 12.59 10.78 29.30
CA ARG A 420 13.29 10.41 28.07
C ARG A 420 12.43 10.77 26.85
N GLN A 421 13.01 11.48 25.89
CA GLN A 421 12.37 11.74 24.59
C GLN A 421 12.63 10.55 23.66
N VAL A 422 11.55 10.00 23.09
CA VAL A 422 11.55 8.95 22.08
C VAL A 422 10.46 9.26 21.04
N ARG A 423 10.52 8.59 19.88
CA ARG A 423 9.49 8.70 18.83
C ARG A 423 8.10 8.32 19.37
N ASN A 424 7.06 8.93 18.82
CA ASN A 424 5.65 8.59 19.07
C ASN A 424 5.18 8.66 20.53
N ALA A 425 5.87 9.38 21.43
CA ALA A 425 5.54 9.43 22.86
C ALA A 425 4.13 9.99 23.16
N GLU A 426 3.60 10.84 22.28
CA GLU A 426 2.24 11.38 22.33
C GLU A 426 1.16 10.35 21.94
N TRP A 427 1.53 9.23 21.31
CA TRP A 427 0.65 8.14 20.89
C TRP A 427 0.55 7.01 21.92
N PHE A 428 0.81 7.29 23.20
CA PHE A 428 0.74 6.33 24.31
C PHE A 428 -0.59 5.57 24.48
N HIS A 429 -1.65 5.98 23.79
CA HIS A 429 -2.96 5.32 23.78
C HIS A 429 -3.07 4.24 22.69
N MET A 430 -2.13 4.18 21.73
CA MET A 430 -2.23 3.34 20.55
C MET A 430 -1.93 1.88 20.86
N PHE A 431 -2.78 1.01 20.30
CA PHE A 431 -2.58 -0.43 20.28
C PHE A 431 -2.92 -0.95 18.88
N ASN A 432 -1.91 -1.43 18.16
CA ASN A 432 -2.09 -2.15 16.91
C ASN A 432 -1.96 -3.65 17.18
N GLY A 433 -2.78 -4.49 16.55
CA GLY A 433 -2.72 -5.95 16.77
C GLY A 433 -3.49 -6.76 15.73
N ASP A 434 -3.48 -6.32 14.48
CA ASP A 434 -4.33 -6.79 13.38
C ASP A 434 -3.48 -7.20 12.16
N VAL A 435 -4.08 -7.90 11.20
CA VAL A 435 -3.48 -8.12 9.87
C VAL A 435 -3.73 -6.90 8.98
N ILE A 436 -2.66 -6.27 8.51
CA ILE A 436 -2.67 -5.01 7.77
C ILE A 436 -1.93 -5.18 6.43
N SER A 437 -2.35 -4.48 5.39
CA SER A 437 -1.62 -4.43 4.10
C SER A 437 -0.42 -3.49 4.21
N MET A 438 0.79 -4.03 4.08
CA MET A 438 2.04 -3.25 4.04
C MET A 438 2.26 -2.70 2.62
N PRO A 439 3.01 -1.58 2.46
CA PRO A 439 3.45 -1.14 1.14
C PRO A 439 4.42 -2.14 0.51
N ASP A 440 5.39 -2.61 1.30
CA ASP A 440 6.42 -3.62 1.01
C ASP A 440 6.67 -4.41 2.32
N LYS A 441 7.08 -5.69 2.30
CA LYS A 441 7.29 -6.48 3.55
C LYS A 441 8.74 -6.55 4.05
N TRP A 442 9.68 -5.93 3.35
CA TRP A 442 11.08 -5.83 3.70
C TRP A 442 11.49 -4.39 3.99
N GLU A 443 11.30 -3.42 3.09
CA GLU A 443 11.64 -2.01 3.34
C GLU A 443 10.64 -1.38 4.31
N TYR A 444 9.35 -1.59 4.05
CA TYR A 444 8.24 -1.02 4.81
C TYR A 444 7.42 -2.05 5.60
N PRO A 445 8.00 -2.86 6.52
CA PRO A 445 7.30 -3.89 7.30
C PRO A 445 6.44 -3.26 8.42
N TRP A 446 5.80 -2.14 8.11
CA TRP A 446 4.95 -1.26 8.90
C TRP A 446 3.96 -0.59 7.94
N TYR A 447 2.78 -0.22 8.45
CA TYR A 447 1.78 0.42 7.59
C TYR A 447 2.06 1.92 7.39
N ALA A 448 1.76 2.41 6.19
CA ALA A 448 1.56 3.83 5.92
C ALA A 448 0.08 4.08 5.65
N ALA A 449 -0.56 4.97 6.41
CA ALA A 449 -2.01 5.11 6.33
C ALA A 449 -2.48 5.76 5.00
N ARG A 450 -1.67 6.63 4.40
CA ARG A 450 -1.95 7.18 3.04
C ARG A 450 -2.01 6.05 2.02
N ASP A 451 -1.05 5.14 2.09
CA ASP A 451 -0.81 4.07 1.13
C ASP A 451 -1.95 3.06 1.19
N LEU A 452 -2.42 2.70 2.39
CA LEU A 452 -3.63 1.88 2.59
C LEU A 452 -4.82 2.40 1.77
N ALA A 453 -5.04 3.72 1.67
CA ALA A 453 -6.11 4.26 0.83
C ALA A 453 -5.97 3.84 -0.64
N PHE A 454 -4.75 3.84 -1.19
CA PHE A 454 -4.48 3.35 -2.54
C PHE A 454 -4.51 1.82 -2.65
N HIS A 455 -4.00 1.10 -1.64
CA HIS A 455 -4.02 -0.38 -1.60
C HIS A 455 -5.45 -0.93 -1.75
N THR A 456 -6.41 -0.25 -1.12
CA THR A 456 -7.81 -0.71 -1.12
C THR A 456 -8.48 -0.68 -2.50
N LEU A 457 -8.02 0.14 -3.44
CA LEU A 457 -8.52 0.12 -4.82
C LEU A 457 -8.17 -1.19 -5.54
N SER A 458 -6.95 -1.69 -5.31
CA SER A 458 -6.45 -2.94 -5.87
C SER A 458 -6.99 -4.15 -5.10
N LEU A 459 -7.01 -4.08 -3.77
CA LEU A 459 -7.60 -5.13 -2.91
C LEU A 459 -9.10 -5.30 -3.17
N ALA A 460 -9.84 -4.25 -3.52
CA ALA A 460 -11.26 -4.36 -3.91
C ALA A 460 -11.51 -5.27 -5.13
N LEU A 461 -10.48 -5.57 -5.94
CA LEU A 461 -10.58 -6.51 -7.05
C LEU A 461 -10.64 -7.98 -6.58
N VAL A 462 -10.08 -8.30 -5.41
CA VAL A 462 -9.86 -9.68 -4.93
C VAL A 462 -10.41 -9.98 -3.53
N ASP A 463 -10.27 -9.05 -2.60
CA ASP A 463 -10.66 -9.19 -1.19
C ASP A 463 -11.31 -7.90 -0.67
N PHE A 464 -12.51 -7.63 -1.19
CA PHE A 464 -13.26 -6.41 -0.91
C PHE A 464 -13.55 -6.19 0.58
N ASP A 465 -13.85 -7.26 1.31
CA ASP A 465 -14.21 -7.16 2.73
C ASP A 465 -12.97 -6.74 3.56
N PHE A 466 -11.80 -7.30 3.25
CA PHE A 466 -10.52 -6.84 3.83
C PHE A 466 -10.20 -5.39 3.46
N ALA A 467 -10.45 -4.98 2.21
CA ALA A 467 -10.24 -3.60 1.78
C ALA A 467 -11.06 -2.59 2.61
N LYS A 468 -12.33 -2.90 2.91
CA LYS A 468 -13.16 -2.09 3.83
C LYS A 468 -12.59 -2.07 5.25
N GLU A 469 -12.15 -3.20 5.75
CA GLU A 469 -11.56 -3.33 7.09
C GLU A 469 -10.33 -2.43 7.27
N GLN A 470 -9.45 -2.34 6.26
CA GLN A 470 -8.23 -1.50 6.34
C GLN A 470 -8.52 -0.02 6.61
N LEU A 471 -9.49 0.59 5.91
CA LEU A 471 -9.84 2.00 6.12
C LEU A 471 -10.55 2.22 7.46
N ALA A 472 -11.45 1.29 7.83
CA ALA A 472 -12.15 1.36 9.09
C ALA A 472 -11.20 1.21 10.29
N LEU A 473 -10.14 0.40 10.15
CA LEU A 473 -9.13 0.17 11.19
C LEU A 473 -8.44 1.46 11.63
N MET A 474 -7.98 2.26 10.68
CA MET A 474 -7.29 3.54 10.94
C MET A 474 -8.17 4.60 11.63
N LEU A 475 -9.49 4.41 11.63
CA LEU A 475 -10.47 5.28 12.28
C LEU A 475 -10.96 4.73 13.64
N LYS A 476 -10.53 3.53 14.07
CA LYS A 476 -10.86 2.99 15.40
C LYS A 476 -10.10 3.75 16.50
N SER A 477 -10.69 3.81 17.69
CA SER A 477 -10.12 4.50 18.88
C SER A 477 -8.82 3.91 19.43
N LEU A 478 -8.38 2.74 18.94
CA LEU A 478 -7.08 2.13 19.28
C LEU A 478 -5.96 2.56 18.32
N TYR A 479 -6.31 3.19 17.19
CA TYR A 479 -5.40 3.61 16.12
C TYR A 479 -5.41 5.13 15.93
N CYS A 480 -6.60 5.74 15.82
CA CYS A 480 -6.77 7.18 15.65
C CYS A 480 -6.54 7.94 16.95
N HIS A 481 -5.77 9.02 16.90
CA HIS A 481 -5.51 9.86 18.07
C HIS A 481 -6.80 10.48 18.59
N PRO A 482 -7.02 10.58 19.93
CA PRO A 482 -8.14 11.30 20.53
C PRO A 482 -8.33 12.78 20.13
N ASN A 483 -7.43 13.36 19.32
CA ASN A 483 -7.54 14.72 18.79
C ASN A 483 -8.08 14.76 17.34
N GLY A 484 -8.35 13.59 16.73
CA GLY A 484 -8.77 13.41 15.34
C GLY A 484 -7.66 12.99 14.35
N GLN A 485 -6.39 12.97 14.75
CA GLN A 485 -5.29 12.62 13.86
C GLN A 485 -5.26 11.12 13.52
N ILE A 486 -5.27 10.81 12.21
CA ILE A 486 -4.97 9.48 11.69
C ILE A 486 -3.44 9.31 11.75
N PRO A 487 -2.91 8.19 12.28
CA PRO A 487 -1.47 7.97 12.38
C PRO A 487 -0.83 7.89 10.98
N ALA A 488 0.33 8.51 10.79
CA ALA A 488 0.98 8.51 9.49
C ALA A 488 1.66 7.17 9.16
N TYR A 489 2.73 6.82 9.89
CA TYR A 489 3.53 5.59 9.71
C TYR A 489 4.42 5.30 10.94
N GLU A 490 5.00 4.10 11.07
CA GLU A 490 5.71 3.64 12.29
C GLU A 490 6.81 4.60 12.77
N TRP A 491 7.61 5.16 11.87
CA TRP A 491 8.71 6.07 12.24
C TRP A 491 8.25 7.41 12.82
N ASN A 492 7.05 7.87 12.49
CA ASN A 492 6.44 9.08 13.04
C ASN A 492 4.91 9.05 12.83
N PHE A 493 4.15 8.61 13.83
CA PHE A 493 2.69 8.64 13.74
C PHE A 493 2.15 10.07 13.68
N GLY A 494 2.87 11.05 14.25
CA GLY A 494 2.52 12.46 14.30
C GLY A 494 2.67 13.23 12.99
N ASP A 495 3.21 12.60 11.93
CA ASP A 495 3.38 13.24 10.63
C ASP A 495 2.08 13.47 9.85
N VAL A 496 2.20 14.18 8.73
CA VAL A 496 1.07 14.70 7.95
C VAL A 496 0.97 14.03 6.60
N ASN A 497 0.05 13.06 6.51
CA ASN A 497 -0.27 12.35 5.28
C ASN A 497 -1.47 12.99 4.56
N PRO A 498 -1.52 13.00 3.21
CA PRO A 498 -2.67 13.46 2.45
C PRO A 498 -3.98 12.78 2.86
N PRO A 499 -5.10 13.52 2.95
CA PRO A 499 -6.40 13.04 3.44
C PRO A 499 -7.18 12.20 2.40
N VAL A 500 -6.49 11.29 1.72
CA VAL A 500 -7.07 10.41 0.67
C VAL A 500 -8.02 9.34 1.20
N HIS A 501 -8.07 9.12 2.52
CA HIS A 501 -8.96 8.14 3.17
C HIS A 501 -10.44 8.34 2.83
N ALA A 502 -10.92 9.59 2.78
CA ALA A 502 -12.33 9.89 2.49
C ALA A 502 -12.71 9.44 1.07
N TRP A 503 -11.83 9.70 0.10
CA TRP A 503 -12.02 9.23 -1.27
C TRP A 503 -12.05 7.70 -1.36
N ALA A 504 -11.11 7.01 -0.71
CA ALA A 504 -11.07 5.55 -0.73
C ALA A 504 -12.31 4.92 -0.06
N ALA A 505 -12.76 5.45 1.08
CA ALA A 505 -13.96 4.97 1.76
C ALA A 505 -15.24 5.18 0.93
N LEU A 506 -15.36 6.33 0.26
CA LEU A 506 -16.45 6.62 -0.66
C LEU A 506 -16.41 5.72 -1.91
N TYR A 507 -15.21 5.40 -2.42
CA TYR A 507 -15.02 4.45 -3.52
C TYR A 507 -15.49 3.05 -3.13
N LEU A 508 -15.04 2.52 -1.99
CA LEU A 508 -15.46 1.19 -1.53
C LEU A 508 -16.97 1.12 -1.28
N PHE A 509 -17.56 2.13 -0.63
CA PHE A 509 -19.02 2.19 -0.44
C PHE A 509 -19.79 2.10 -1.77
N ARG A 510 -19.33 2.82 -2.81
CA ARG A 510 -19.94 2.76 -4.15
C ARG A 510 -19.86 1.36 -4.74
N VAL A 511 -18.66 0.76 -4.75
CA VAL A 511 -18.47 -0.63 -5.22
C VAL A 511 -19.36 -1.63 -4.46
N GLU A 512 -19.58 -1.45 -3.16
CA GLU A 512 -20.44 -2.35 -2.39
C GLU A 512 -21.94 -2.20 -2.71
N ARG A 513 -22.40 -0.96 -2.86
CA ARG A 513 -23.75 -0.65 -3.31
C ARG A 513 -24.00 -1.23 -4.71
N ASP A 514 -23.00 -1.15 -5.57
CA ASP A 514 -23.00 -1.65 -6.95
C ASP A 514 -23.03 -3.20 -7.02
N LEU A 515 -22.52 -3.89 -5.98
CA LEU A 515 -22.74 -5.32 -5.73
C LEU A 515 -24.15 -5.65 -5.20
N GLY A 516 -24.99 -4.65 -4.92
CA GLY A 516 -26.33 -4.81 -4.34
C GLY A 516 -26.34 -5.07 -2.83
N ARG A 517 -25.25 -4.74 -2.12
CA ARG A 517 -25.06 -5.01 -0.67
C ARG A 517 -24.61 -3.78 0.13
N GLU A 518 -25.14 -2.61 -0.22
CA GLU A 518 -24.85 -1.29 0.37
C GLU A 518 -24.76 -1.29 1.92
N ASP A 519 -23.65 -0.77 2.46
CA ASP A 519 -23.41 -0.60 3.90
C ASP A 519 -23.32 0.89 4.28
N LEU A 520 -24.49 1.51 4.48
CA LEU A 520 -24.58 2.90 4.95
C LEU A 520 -23.97 3.08 6.36
N ASP A 521 -23.99 2.04 7.20
CA ASP A 521 -23.42 2.14 8.55
C ASP A 521 -21.88 2.17 8.50
N PHE A 522 -21.23 1.53 7.51
CA PHE A 522 -19.80 1.72 7.22
C PHE A 522 -19.50 3.15 6.78
N LEU A 523 -20.30 3.70 5.86
CA LEU A 523 -20.13 5.06 5.40
C LEU A 523 -20.28 6.07 6.54
N GLU A 524 -21.30 5.89 7.38
CA GLU A 524 -21.56 6.73 8.56
C GLU A 524 -20.42 6.62 9.60
N ARG A 525 -19.95 5.41 9.93
CA ARG A 525 -18.78 5.22 10.81
C ARG A 525 -17.54 5.94 10.27
N CYS A 526 -17.25 5.79 8.97
CA CYS A 526 -16.11 6.47 8.34
C CYS A 526 -16.29 7.99 8.36
N PHE A 527 -17.47 8.49 8.00
CA PHE A 527 -17.80 9.92 8.03
C PHE A 527 -17.58 10.54 9.41
N GLN A 528 -18.01 9.88 10.49
CA GLN A 528 -17.83 10.41 11.85
C GLN A 528 -16.34 10.48 12.25
N GLY A 529 -15.54 9.45 11.96
CA GLY A 529 -14.09 9.46 12.20
C GLY A 529 -13.35 10.50 11.34
N LEU A 530 -13.67 10.57 10.06
CA LEU A 530 -13.11 11.53 9.11
C LEU A 530 -13.51 12.98 9.45
N ARG A 531 -14.70 13.23 10.01
CA ARG A 531 -15.10 14.56 10.49
C ARG A 531 -14.23 15.03 11.66
N LEU A 532 -13.81 14.13 12.56
CA LEU A 532 -12.83 14.47 13.61
C LEU A 532 -11.47 14.81 13.00
N ASN A 533 -11.03 14.04 11.99
CA ASN A 533 -9.79 14.31 11.30
C ASN A 533 -9.82 15.62 10.49
N PHE A 534 -10.92 15.93 9.81
CA PHE A 534 -11.13 17.20 9.13
C PHE A 534 -11.05 18.38 10.11
N ASN A 535 -11.65 18.26 11.29
CA ASN A 535 -11.53 19.28 12.34
C ASN A 535 -10.10 19.39 12.88
N TRP A 536 -9.33 18.29 12.98
CA TRP A 536 -7.90 18.34 13.30
C TRP A 536 -7.13 19.15 12.25
N TRP A 537 -7.40 18.92 10.95
CA TRP A 537 -6.79 19.66 9.84
C TRP A 537 -7.05 21.16 9.95
N LEU A 538 -8.32 21.58 10.11
CA LEU A 538 -8.69 22.98 10.30
C LEU A 538 -7.93 23.64 11.46
N ASN A 539 -7.81 22.94 12.60
CA ASN A 539 -7.22 23.51 13.81
C ASN A 539 -5.68 23.42 13.90
N ARG A 540 -5.04 22.53 13.12
CA ARG A 540 -3.59 22.24 13.22
C ARG A 540 -2.80 22.53 11.95
N LYS A 541 -3.45 22.68 10.80
CA LYS A 541 -2.81 22.85 9.49
C LYS A 541 -3.26 24.11 8.73
N ASP A 542 -4.26 24.84 9.22
CA ASP A 542 -4.48 26.26 8.90
C ASP A 542 -4.15 27.13 10.12
N PRO A 543 -2.86 27.34 10.44
CA PRO A 543 -2.44 27.99 11.69
C PRO A 543 -2.82 29.48 11.79
N GLN A 544 -3.35 30.07 10.73
CA GLN A 544 -3.72 31.49 10.67
C GLN A 544 -5.22 31.71 10.38
N GLY A 545 -6.01 30.63 10.23
CA GLY A 545 -7.44 30.72 9.90
C GLY A 545 -7.74 31.35 8.54
N ARG A 546 -6.82 31.22 7.56
CA ARG A 546 -6.90 31.84 6.24
C ARG A 546 -7.36 30.88 5.13
N ASN A 547 -7.82 29.68 5.49
CA ASN A 547 -8.18 28.59 4.59
C ASN A 547 -7.05 28.18 3.62
N VAL A 548 -5.80 28.36 4.07
CA VAL A 548 -4.60 27.93 3.36
C VAL A 548 -3.83 26.99 4.27
N PHE A 549 -3.60 25.78 3.76
CA PHE A 549 -3.17 24.65 4.56
C PHE A 549 -1.69 24.38 4.33
N ALA A 550 -0.97 24.11 5.42
CA ALA A 550 0.45 23.85 5.39
C ALA A 550 0.94 22.97 6.56
N GLY A 551 2.13 22.40 6.36
CA GLY A 551 2.96 21.80 7.39
C GLY A 551 3.12 20.30 7.19
N GLY A 552 4.37 19.85 7.09
CA GLY A 552 4.72 18.48 6.75
C GLY A 552 4.99 18.30 5.26
N PHE A 553 5.57 17.15 4.92
CA PHE A 553 5.95 16.78 3.56
C PHE A 553 4.77 16.32 2.67
N LEU A 554 3.62 15.97 3.27
CA LEU A 554 2.40 15.57 2.56
C LEU A 554 2.60 14.37 1.61
N GLY A 555 3.47 13.43 1.98
CA GLY A 555 3.80 12.29 1.13
C GLY A 555 4.51 12.68 -0.17
N LEU A 556 5.24 13.79 -0.18
CA LEU A 556 6.04 14.32 -1.28
C LEU A 556 7.37 14.85 -0.73
N ASP A 557 8.20 13.97 -0.18
CA ASP A 557 9.34 14.24 0.71
C ASP A 557 10.24 15.38 0.22
N ASN A 558 11.02 15.11 -0.84
CA ASN A 558 12.04 16.02 -1.34
C ASN A 558 11.55 16.98 -2.44
N ILE A 559 10.23 17.07 -2.72
CA ILE A 559 9.71 17.81 -3.88
C ILE A 559 9.97 19.33 -3.81
N GLY A 560 10.07 19.87 -2.59
CA GLY A 560 10.28 21.28 -2.33
C GLY A 560 11.76 21.71 -2.34
N VAL A 561 11.98 23.02 -2.29
CA VAL A 561 13.31 23.63 -2.12
C VAL A 561 13.82 23.58 -0.67
N PHE A 562 12.90 23.41 0.30
CA PHE A 562 13.17 23.24 1.72
C PHE A 562 12.54 21.96 2.23
N ASP A 563 13.07 21.44 3.34
CA ASP A 563 12.36 20.50 4.19
C ASP A 563 11.07 21.19 4.72
N ARG A 564 9.91 20.62 4.36
CA ARG A 564 8.56 21.11 4.69
C ARG A 564 8.08 20.70 6.10
N SER A 565 8.82 19.83 6.77
CA SER A 565 8.60 19.37 8.15
C SER A 565 9.49 20.12 9.17
N ALA A 566 10.60 20.70 8.72
CA ALA A 566 11.53 21.50 9.54
C ALA A 566 11.19 23.00 9.58
N PRO A 567 11.70 23.76 10.58
CA PRO A 567 11.70 25.22 10.54
C PRO A 567 12.48 25.75 9.32
N LEU A 568 11.90 26.70 8.59
CA LEU A 568 12.54 27.23 7.37
C LEU A 568 13.81 28.03 7.69
N PRO A 569 14.89 27.91 6.89
CA PRO A 569 16.13 28.69 7.08
C PRO A 569 15.94 30.22 7.06
N THR A 570 14.84 30.70 6.46
CA THR A 570 14.46 32.12 6.40
C THR A 570 13.78 32.62 7.67
N GLY A 571 13.44 31.74 8.62
CA GLY A 571 12.56 32.05 9.76
C GLY A 571 11.10 32.31 9.37
N GLY A 572 10.76 32.18 8.09
CA GLY A 572 9.43 32.43 7.53
C GLY A 572 8.48 31.23 7.61
N THR A 573 7.37 31.30 6.88
CA THR A 573 6.41 30.19 6.72
C THR A 573 6.14 29.87 5.26
N LEU A 574 5.72 28.63 4.99
CA LEU A 574 5.32 28.16 3.66
C LEU A 574 3.80 28.04 3.60
N GLU A 575 3.19 28.61 2.56
CA GLU A 575 1.82 28.30 2.15
C GLU A 575 1.87 27.26 1.03
N GLN A 576 1.34 26.06 1.29
CA GLN A 576 1.46 24.90 0.41
C GLN A 576 0.26 24.79 -0.54
N ALA A 577 0.52 24.82 -1.85
CA ALA A 577 -0.54 24.72 -2.85
C ALA A 577 -1.15 23.31 -2.91
N ASP A 578 -0.34 22.27 -2.70
CA ASP A 578 -0.77 20.89 -2.55
C ASP A 578 -1.53 20.67 -1.24
N GLY A 579 -1.04 21.15 -0.11
CA GLY A 579 -1.74 21.08 1.18
C GLY A 579 -3.16 21.68 1.11
N THR A 580 -3.28 22.80 0.40
CA THR A 580 -4.56 23.49 0.19
C THR A 580 -5.47 22.75 -0.81
N ALA A 581 -4.91 22.21 -1.91
CA ALA A 581 -5.64 21.36 -2.85
C ALA A 581 -6.15 20.05 -2.21
N TRP A 582 -5.36 19.43 -1.33
CA TRP A 582 -5.75 18.26 -0.57
C TRP A 582 -6.97 18.51 0.32
N MET A 583 -7.06 19.69 0.94
CA MET A 583 -8.24 20.06 1.73
C MET A 583 -9.45 20.40 0.88
N ALA A 584 -9.28 21.00 -0.32
CA ALA A 584 -10.36 21.14 -1.29
C ALA A 584 -10.93 19.76 -1.71
N PHE A 585 -10.04 18.79 -1.99
CA PHE A 585 -10.41 17.41 -2.28
C PHE A 585 -11.10 16.72 -1.08
N TYR A 586 -10.62 16.94 0.14
CA TYR A 586 -11.25 16.38 1.34
C TYR A 586 -12.67 16.91 1.53
N CYS A 587 -12.88 18.23 1.37
CA CYS A 587 -14.21 18.86 1.41
C CYS A 587 -15.17 18.21 0.40
N GLN A 588 -14.73 17.98 -0.83
CA GLN A 588 -15.56 17.36 -1.89
C GLN A 588 -15.99 15.94 -1.53
N ASN A 589 -15.06 15.08 -1.07
CA ASN A 589 -15.40 13.70 -0.70
C ASN A 589 -16.31 13.66 0.55
N MET A 590 -16.09 14.54 1.54
CA MET A 590 -16.96 14.63 2.73
C MET A 590 -18.35 15.20 2.40
N LEU A 591 -18.45 16.13 1.45
CA LEU A 591 -19.73 16.58 0.88
C LEU A 591 -20.45 15.42 0.19
N GLU A 592 -19.79 14.66 -0.68
CA GLU A 592 -20.38 13.48 -1.33
C GLU A 592 -20.90 12.45 -0.31
N MET A 593 -20.15 12.18 0.77
CA MET A 593 -20.62 11.32 1.88
C MET A 593 -21.85 11.90 2.59
N ALA A 594 -21.82 13.20 2.93
CA ALA A 594 -22.93 13.85 3.64
C ALA A 594 -24.22 13.83 2.82
N LEU A 595 -24.15 14.00 1.49
CA LEU A 595 -25.32 13.91 0.61
C LEU A 595 -25.93 12.49 0.60
N ILE A 596 -25.10 11.45 0.51
CA ILE A 596 -25.56 10.05 0.57
C ILE A 596 -26.22 9.75 1.93
N LEU A 597 -25.66 10.26 3.03
CA LEU A 597 -26.25 10.11 4.36
C LEU A 597 -27.52 10.97 4.54
N ALA A 598 -27.65 12.10 3.82
CA ALA A 598 -28.83 12.96 3.84
C ALA A 598 -30.07 12.31 3.20
N ASP A 599 -29.91 11.38 2.26
CA ASP A 599 -31.01 10.56 1.73
C ASP A 599 -31.63 9.64 2.82
N ARG A 600 -30.88 9.32 3.90
CA ARG A 600 -31.35 8.57 5.09
C ARG A 600 -31.83 9.51 6.20
N ASP A 601 -31.09 10.59 6.46
CA ASP A 601 -31.35 11.53 7.56
C ASP A 601 -30.96 12.97 7.18
N ALA A 602 -31.97 13.83 7.00
CA ALA A 602 -31.81 15.21 6.54
C ALA A 602 -30.93 16.10 7.44
N GLN A 603 -30.56 15.69 8.66
CA GLN A 603 -29.58 16.43 9.46
C GLN A 603 -28.21 16.54 8.75
N TYR A 604 -27.89 15.60 7.85
CA TYR A 604 -26.65 15.63 7.08
C TYR A 604 -26.62 16.74 6.00
N GLU A 605 -27.75 17.38 5.66
CA GLU A 605 -27.77 18.55 4.76
C GLU A 605 -26.97 19.74 5.32
N GLU A 606 -26.95 19.94 6.64
CA GLU A 606 -26.15 21.01 7.25
C GLU A 606 -24.64 20.69 7.24
N TYR A 607 -24.25 19.41 7.41
CA TYR A 607 -22.86 19.00 7.22
C TYR A 607 -22.42 19.11 5.75
N ALA A 608 -23.28 18.72 4.80
CA ALA A 608 -23.03 18.91 3.37
C ALA A 608 -22.77 20.39 3.06
N PHE A 609 -23.62 21.30 3.57
CA PHE A 609 -23.41 22.73 3.41
C PHE A 609 -22.07 23.21 4.03
N ASN A 610 -21.71 22.74 5.22
CA ASN A 610 -20.44 23.14 5.86
C ASN A 610 -19.22 22.74 5.02
N PHE A 611 -19.18 21.53 4.45
CA PHE A 611 -18.08 21.11 3.56
C PHE A 611 -18.05 21.89 2.25
N LEU A 612 -19.23 22.19 1.67
CA LEU A 612 -19.33 23.08 0.51
C LEU A 612 -18.80 24.49 0.84
N GLN A 613 -19.18 25.05 1.99
CA GLN A 613 -18.73 26.36 2.44
C GLN A 613 -17.20 26.41 2.60
N HIS A 614 -16.61 25.40 3.25
CA HIS A 614 -15.15 25.29 3.34
C HIS A 614 -14.49 25.18 1.96
N PHE A 615 -15.03 24.37 1.04
CA PHE A 615 -14.52 24.30 -0.33
C PHE A 615 -14.51 25.67 -1.02
N MET A 616 -15.60 26.46 -0.89
CA MET A 616 -15.67 27.81 -1.48
C MET A 616 -14.59 28.74 -0.91
N TRP A 617 -14.36 28.72 0.41
CA TRP A 617 -13.31 29.53 1.03
C TRP A 617 -11.90 29.08 0.62
N ILE A 618 -11.66 27.78 0.49
CA ILE A 618 -10.38 27.23 0.05
C ILE A 618 -10.08 27.63 -1.40
N ALA A 619 -11.04 27.42 -2.32
CA ALA A 619 -10.87 27.79 -3.72
C ALA A 619 -10.62 29.30 -3.88
N TYR A 620 -11.33 30.14 -3.11
CA TYR A 620 -11.07 31.59 -3.05
C TYR A 620 -9.67 31.92 -2.48
N ALA A 621 -9.21 31.17 -1.47
CA ALA A 621 -7.94 31.42 -0.79
C ALA A 621 -6.69 30.91 -1.55
N MET A 622 -6.87 30.03 -2.55
CA MET A 622 -5.81 29.66 -3.51
C MET A 622 -5.57 30.75 -4.57
N ASP A 623 -6.61 31.54 -4.87
CA ASP A 623 -6.68 32.49 -5.98
C ASP A 623 -6.92 33.93 -5.48
N ARG A 624 -6.21 34.36 -4.43
CA ARG A 624 -6.49 35.56 -3.61
C ARG A 624 -6.50 36.93 -4.34
N ILE A 625 -7.43 37.17 -5.27
CA ILE A 625 -7.48 38.42 -6.04
C ILE A 625 -7.64 39.63 -5.09
N GLY A 626 -6.56 40.39 -4.88
CA GLY A 626 -6.40 41.47 -3.91
C GLY A 626 -5.09 42.26 -4.07
N GLU A 627 -4.78 43.20 -3.16
CA GLU A 627 -3.67 44.18 -3.30
C GLU A 627 -2.26 43.60 -3.12
N HIS A 628 -2.12 42.40 -2.57
CA HIS A 628 -0.82 41.73 -2.40
C HIS A 628 -0.63 40.67 -3.49
N HIS A 629 0.49 40.72 -4.22
CA HIS A 629 0.81 39.79 -5.31
C HIS A 629 1.30 38.42 -4.77
N ASP A 630 0.52 37.79 -3.89
CA ASP A 630 0.91 36.65 -3.06
C ASP A 630 -0.05 35.44 -3.13
N GLU A 631 -0.77 35.34 -4.25
CA GLU A 631 -1.67 34.23 -4.59
C GLU A 631 -0.87 32.96 -4.96
N MET A 632 -1.44 31.76 -4.79
CA MET A 632 -0.78 30.52 -5.24
C MET A 632 -0.83 30.36 -6.77
N TRP A 633 -1.93 30.79 -7.38
CA TRP A 633 -2.03 30.88 -8.84
C TRP A 633 -1.13 32.00 -9.36
N ASP A 634 -0.34 31.72 -10.39
CA ASP A 634 0.42 32.72 -11.14
C ASP A 634 -0.26 32.94 -12.49
N GLU A 635 -0.87 34.11 -12.68
CA GLU A 635 -1.62 34.42 -13.91
C GLU A 635 -0.74 34.57 -15.15
N ALA A 636 0.55 34.88 -14.99
CA ALA A 636 1.49 34.97 -16.11
C ALA A 636 1.89 33.57 -16.61
N ASP A 637 2.30 32.70 -15.70
CA ASP A 637 2.68 31.32 -16.06
C ASP A 637 1.44 30.47 -16.38
N GLY A 638 0.34 30.62 -15.63
CA GLY A 638 -0.85 29.77 -15.73
C GLY A 638 -0.73 28.49 -14.91
N PHE A 639 -0.07 28.58 -13.75
CA PHE A 639 0.31 27.44 -12.93
C PHE A 639 0.21 27.79 -11.44
N PHE A 640 0.08 26.77 -10.59
CA PHE A 640 0.08 26.92 -9.13
C PHE A 640 1.47 26.70 -8.53
N TYR A 641 1.84 27.52 -7.55
CA TYR A 641 3.10 27.44 -6.82
C TYR A 641 2.90 27.62 -5.31
N ASP A 642 3.81 27.05 -4.51
CA ASP A 642 3.90 27.39 -3.09
C ASP A 642 4.31 28.86 -2.89
N VAL A 643 3.83 29.48 -1.81
CA VAL A 643 4.17 30.86 -1.45
C VAL A 643 4.99 30.88 -0.16
N LEU A 644 6.23 31.36 -0.26
CA LEU A 644 7.08 31.66 0.90
C LEU A 644 6.71 33.01 1.48
N ARG A 645 6.48 33.08 2.80
CA ARG A 645 6.28 34.32 3.55
C ARG A 645 7.45 34.57 4.47
N LEU A 646 8.06 35.75 4.37
CA LEU A 646 9.21 36.13 5.17
C LEU A 646 8.77 36.86 6.46
N PRO A 647 9.61 36.89 7.52
CA PRO A 647 9.28 37.54 8.79
C PRO A 647 9.01 39.05 8.70
N ASP A 648 9.43 39.71 7.62
CA ASP A 648 9.16 41.12 7.34
C ASP A 648 7.77 41.39 6.73
N GLY A 649 6.99 40.33 6.48
CA GLY A 649 5.66 40.38 5.87
C GLY A 649 5.66 40.32 4.34
N SER A 650 6.83 40.32 3.69
CA SER A 650 6.92 40.09 2.24
C SER A 650 6.63 38.62 1.89
N ALA A 651 6.20 38.39 0.65
CA ALA A 651 5.84 37.07 0.16
C ALA A 651 6.28 36.88 -1.30
N MET A 652 6.58 35.64 -1.69
CA MET A 652 6.95 35.30 -3.07
C MET A 652 6.56 33.86 -3.43
N ARG A 653 6.24 33.64 -4.71
CA ARG A 653 6.02 32.31 -5.28
C ARG A 653 7.35 31.58 -5.47
N LEU A 654 7.42 30.33 -5.01
CA LEU A 654 8.52 29.43 -5.30
C LEU A 654 8.23 28.76 -6.65
N LYS A 655 8.76 29.33 -7.74
CA LYS A 655 8.49 28.90 -9.13
C LYS A 655 9.15 27.56 -9.51
N VAL A 656 8.75 26.49 -8.80
CA VAL A 656 9.11 25.10 -9.05
C VAL A 656 7.90 24.41 -9.71
N ARG A 657 8.01 24.13 -11.02
CA ARG A 657 7.01 23.37 -11.80
C ARG A 657 7.05 21.91 -11.39
N SER A 658 6.36 21.59 -10.30
CA SER A 658 6.27 20.25 -9.71
C SER A 658 4.82 19.75 -9.63
N MET A 659 4.65 18.47 -9.27
CA MET A 659 3.37 17.83 -9.00
C MET A 659 2.48 18.63 -8.03
N VAL A 660 3.09 19.43 -7.14
CA VAL A 660 2.41 20.37 -6.23
C VAL A 660 1.43 21.28 -6.99
N GLY A 661 1.84 21.82 -8.13
CA GLY A 661 1.00 22.70 -8.94
C GLY A 661 -0.03 21.97 -9.82
N LEU A 662 0.10 20.64 -9.97
CA LEU A 662 -0.85 19.79 -10.69
C LEU A 662 -1.98 19.25 -9.78
N LEU A 663 -1.71 19.05 -8.48
CA LEU A 663 -2.69 18.52 -7.53
C LEU A 663 -4.04 19.26 -7.43
N PRO A 664 -4.15 20.59 -7.68
CA PRO A 664 -5.44 21.28 -7.80
C PRO A 664 -6.38 20.68 -8.88
N LEU A 665 -5.85 20.02 -9.91
CA LEU A 665 -6.63 19.29 -10.92
C LEU A 665 -7.30 18.02 -10.36
N CYS A 666 -6.70 17.37 -9.36
CA CYS A 666 -7.26 16.18 -8.74
C CYS A 666 -8.47 16.52 -7.83
N ALA A 667 -8.53 17.76 -7.33
CA ALA A 667 -9.61 18.30 -6.50
C ALA A 667 -10.83 18.70 -7.33
N CYS A 668 -11.36 17.79 -8.14
CA CYS A 668 -12.61 17.98 -8.87
C CYS A 668 -13.62 16.85 -8.60
N THR A 669 -14.88 17.24 -8.36
CA THR A 669 -16.03 16.35 -8.25
C THR A 669 -17.21 16.88 -9.04
N THR A 670 -17.90 15.98 -9.74
CA THR A 670 -19.09 16.25 -10.55
C THR A 670 -20.32 15.69 -9.84
N PHE A 671 -21.38 16.49 -9.80
CA PHE A 671 -22.68 16.13 -9.22
C PHE A 671 -23.74 16.03 -10.32
N GLU A 672 -24.69 15.11 -10.17
CA GLU A 672 -25.85 15.01 -11.06
C GLU A 672 -26.79 16.22 -10.90
N ALA A 673 -27.67 16.41 -11.89
CA ALA A 673 -28.60 17.54 -11.93
C ALA A 673 -29.61 17.54 -10.75
N ASP A 674 -30.02 16.36 -10.28
CA ASP A 674 -31.09 16.14 -9.30
C ASP A 674 -30.65 16.28 -7.83
N VAL A 675 -29.34 16.32 -7.55
CA VAL A 675 -28.80 16.44 -6.19
C VAL A 675 -29.35 17.68 -5.48
N ALA A 676 -29.52 18.78 -6.22
CA ALA A 676 -30.17 19.98 -5.75
C ALA A 676 -31.63 19.73 -5.32
N ASP A 677 -32.41 19.05 -6.15
CA ASP A 677 -33.85 18.87 -5.96
C ASP A 677 -34.17 17.91 -4.79
N ARG A 678 -33.24 17.02 -4.43
CA ARG A 678 -33.38 16.08 -3.30
C ARG A 678 -33.09 16.69 -1.93
N HIS A 679 -32.35 17.80 -1.86
CA HIS A 679 -31.85 18.38 -0.61
C HIS A 679 -32.26 19.87 -0.47
N PRO A 680 -33.52 20.15 -0.11
CA PRO A 680 -34.08 21.50 -0.13
C PRO A 680 -33.49 22.43 0.95
N ARG A 681 -33.01 21.90 2.09
CA ARG A 681 -32.37 22.69 3.15
C ARG A 681 -30.95 23.08 2.73
N LEU A 682 -30.21 22.18 2.09
CA LEU A 682 -28.94 22.50 1.45
C LEU A 682 -29.10 23.63 0.41
N LEU A 683 -30.12 23.57 -0.44
CA LEU A 683 -30.42 24.65 -1.40
C LEU A 683 -30.72 26.00 -0.74
N GLU A 684 -31.48 26.01 0.36
CA GLU A 684 -31.74 27.22 1.14
C GLU A 684 -30.42 27.84 1.66
N LEU A 685 -29.55 27.02 2.25
CA LEU A 685 -28.26 27.45 2.78
C LEU A 685 -27.31 27.96 1.67
N ILE A 686 -27.28 27.29 0.51
CA ILE A 686 -26.54 27.76 -0.68
C ILE A 686 -27.04 29.12 -1.15
N ARG A 687 -28.36 29.34 -1.20
CA ARG A 687 -28.94 30.64 -1.57
C ARG A 687 -28.52 31.73 -0.58
N LEU A 688 -28.62 31.46 0.73
CA LEU A 688 -28.22 32.40 1.78
C LEU A 688 -26.71 32.72 1.74
N PHE A 689 -25.86 31.73 1.45
CA PHE A 689 -24.43 31.95 1.26
C PHE A 689 -24.15 32.86 0.07
N ARG A 690 -24.79 32.61 -1.08
CA ARG A 690 -24.66 33.44 -2.29
C ARG A 690 -25.11 34.88 -2.09
N GLU A 691 -26.18 35.10 -1.33
CA GLU A 691 -26.69 36.43 -0.99
C GLU A 691 -25.76 37.19 -0.03
N ARG A 692 -25.04 36.47 0.83
CA ARG A 692 -24.12 37.05 1.83
C ARG A 692 -22.70 37.27 1.31
N HIS A 693 -22.23 36.45 0.38
CA HIS A 693 -20.84 36.42 -0.11
C HIS A 693 -20.74 36.44 -1.66
N PRO A 694 -21.37 37.42 -2.34
CA PRO A 694 -21.35 37.50 -3.80
C PRO A 694 -19.94 37.58 -4.38
N GLU A 695 -19.00 38.23 -3.68
CA GLU A 695 -17.59 38.37 -4.06
C GLU A 695 -16.80 37.05 -4.01
N VAL A 696 -17.15 36.14 -3.10
CA VAL A 696 -16.53 34.83 -2.98
C VAL A 696 -17.03 33.93 -4.10
N VAL A 697 -18.36 33.89 -4.27
CA VAL A 697 -19.00 33.14 -5.34
C VAL A 697 -18.49 33.61 -6.70
N ALA A 698 -18.38 34.92 -6.93
CA ALA A 698 -17.88 35.53 -8.17
C ALA A 698 -16.52 34.99 -8.65
N LYS A 699 -15.63 34.58 -7.74
CA LYS A 699 -14.25 34.14 -8.06
C LYS A 699 -14.06 32.62 -8.04
N VAL A 700 -15.00 31.85 -7.50
CA VAL A 700 -14.90 30.39 -7.44
C VAL A 700 -15.72 29.75 -8.55
N ALA A 701 -15.11 28.81 -9.28
CA ALA A 701 -15.84 28.02 -10.26
C ALA A 701 -16.86 27.09 -9.53
N PRO A 702 -18.18 27.15 -9.80
CA PRO A 702 -18.87 27.94 -10.84
C PRO A 702 -19.81 29.04 -10.30
N THR A 703 -19.87 30.18 -11.00
CA THR A 703 -20.84 31.25 -10.76
C THR A 703 -22.18 31.02 -11.46
N THR A 704 -23.21 30.86 -10.63
CA THR A 704 -24.64 31.24 -10.75
C THR A 704 -25.44 31.01 -12.05
N GLU A 705 -24.88 31.17 -13.25
CA GLU A 705 -25.50 30.90 -14.56
C GLU A 705 -24.56 30.19 -15.56
N GLY A 706 -23.23 30.16 -15.34
CA GLY A 706 -22.25 29.97 -16.42
C GLY A 706 -21.81 28.55 -16.77
N TYR A 707 -21.95 27.56 -15.88
CA TYR A 707 -21.37 26.21 -16.09
C TYR A 707 -22.32 25.09 -15.62
N ILE A 708 -23.38 24.90 -16.41
CA ILE A 708 -24.17 23.65 -16.44
C ILE A 708 -23.45 22.70 -17.40
N GLY A 709 -23.00 21.54 -16.91
CA GLY A 709 -22.33 20.54 -17.72
C GLY A 709 -23.31 19.68 -18.52
N LEU A 710 -22.76 18.68 -19.24
CA LEU A 710 -23.55 17.67 -19.96
C LEU A 710 -24.63 17.07 -19.04
N ASN A 711 -25.82 16.79 -19.58
CA ASN A 711 -26.97 16.25 -18.86
C ASN A 711 -27.41 17.07 -17.62
N GLY A 712 -27.10 18.37 -17.57
CA GLY A 712 -27.50 19.24 -16.47
C GLY A 712 -26.60 19.13 -15.23
N ARG A 713 -25.42 18.51 -15.32
CA ARG A 713 -24.49 18.28 -14.22
C ARG A 713 -23.92 19.57 -13.61
N ARG A 714 -23.32 19.47 -12.42
CA ARG A 714 -22.59 20.55 -11.72
C ARG A 714 -21.17 20.10 -11.40
N LEU A 715 -20.24 21.04 -11.30
CA LEU A 715 -18.82 20.80 -10.98
C LEU A 715 -18.43 21.61 -9.74
N LEU A 716 -17.67 21.01 -8.84
CA LEU A 716 -16.80 21.73 -7.90
C LEU A 716 -15.34 21.48 -8.31
N SER A 717 -14.58 22.56 -8.49
CA SER A 717 -13.19 22.53 -8.97
C SER A 717 -12.49 23.85 -8.61
N PRO A 718 -11.25 23.85 -8.09
CA PRO A 718 -10.42 25.07 -7.99
C PRO A 718 -10.06 25.66 -9.36
N LEU A 719 -10.07 24.84 -10.42
CA LEU A 719 -9.80 25.25 -11.79
C LEU A 719 -11.10 25.58 -12.54
N SER A 720 -11.15 26.76 -13.16
CA SER A 720 -12.08 27.06 -14.25
C SER A 720 -11.70 26.30 -15.54
N ARG A 721 -12.54 26.34 -16.58
CA ARG A 721 -12.21 25.73 -17.89
C ARG A 721 -10.92 26.31 -18.47
N GLU A 722 -10.75 27.62 -18.36
CA GLU A 722 -9.62 28.36 -18.92
C GLU A 722 -8.33 28.02 -18.18
N ARG A 723 -8.36 27.97 -16.84
CA ARG A 723 -7.21 27.53 -16.02
C ARG A 723 -6.89 26.05 -16.23
N LEU A 724 -7.90 25.20 -16.35
CA LEU A 724 -7.73 23.77 -16.64
C LEU A 724 -6.96 23.56 -17.96
N VAL A 725 -7.34 24.26 -19.03
CA VAL A 725 -6.62 24.16 -20.32
C VAL A 725 -5.16 24.62 -20.19
N ARG A 726 -4.87 25.67 -19.41
CA ARG A 726 -3.48 26.12 -19.16
C ARG A 726 -2.66 25.08 -18.38
N VAL A 727 -3.21 24.51 -17.31
CA VAL A 727 -2.55 23.45 -16.53
C VAL A 727 -2.35 22.18 -17.37
N LEU A 728 -3.31 21.82 -18.21
CA LEU A 728 -3.18 20.68 -19.12
C LEU A 728 -2.09 20.89 -20.18
N GLY A 729 -1.87 22.13 -20.63
CA GLY A 729 -0.76 22.48 -21.52
C GLY A 729 0.62 22.15 -20.93
N TYR A 730 0.80 22.29 -19.60
CA TYR A 730 2.02 21.81 -18.93
C TYR A 730 2.00 20.29 -18.68
N LEU A 731 0.87 19.76 -18.21
CA LEU A 731 0.73 18.34 -17.86
C LEU A 731 0.99 17.41 -19.05
N LEU A 732 0.63 17.85 -20.26
CA LEU A 732 0.67 17.07 -21.50
C LEU A 732 1.84 17.42 -22.43
N ASP A 733 2.76 18.32 -22.04
CA ASP A 733 4.00 18.58 -22.78
C ASP A 733 5.11 17.59 -22.38
N GLU A 734 5.73 16.95 -23.37
CA GLU A 734 6.79 15.95 -23.15
C GLU A 734 8.14 16.57 -22.72
N ASN A 735 8.29 17.88 -22.87
CA ASN A 735 9.39 18.69 -22.33
C ASN A 735 9.11 19.19 -20.90
N GLU A 736 7.88 19.03 -20.42
CA GLU A 736 7.48 19.34 -19.05
C GLU A 736 7.19 18.03 -18.30
N PHE A 737 5.91 17.67 -18.11
CA PHE A 737 5.49 16.59 -17.22
C PHE A 737 5.18 15.26 -17.91
N LEU A 738 4.83 15.25 -19.20
CA LEU A 738 4.41 14.02 -19.88
C LEU A 738 5.61 13.13 -20.23
N GLY A 739 5.93 12.17 -19.36
CA GLY A 739 6.94 11.16 -19.63
C GLY A 739 6.44 10.06 -20.58
N PRO A 740 7.35 9.28 -21.20
CA PRO A 740 6.96 8.10 -21.99
C PRO A 740 6.22 7.04 -21.15
N HIS A 741 6.35 7.07 -19.82
CA HIS A 741 5.80 6.09 -18.90
C HIS A 741 4.80 6.65 -17.86
N GLY A 742 4.31 7.87 -18.06
CA GLY A 742 3.35 8.54 -17.16
C GLY A 742 3.74 9.98 -16.82
N ILE A 743 3.02 10.61 -15.90
CA ILE A 743 3.28 11.99 -15.46
C ILE A 743 4.43 12.01 -14.44
N ARG A 744 5.49 12.76 -14.76
CA ARG A 744 6.67 13.02 -13.92
C ARG A 744 6.31 13.82 -12.67
N SER A 745 7.01 13.60 -11.56
CA SER A 745 6.83 14.34 -10.30
C SER A 745 7.36 15.79 -10.33
N LEU A 746 8.34 16.06 -11.20
CA LEU A 746 8.86 17.40 -11.50
C LEU A 746 8.93 17.59 -13.01
N SER A 747 8.69 18.81 -13.49
CA SER A 747 8.84 19.14 -14.89
C SER A 747 10.29 18.99 -15.36
N ARG A 748 10.46 18.37 -16.54
CA ARG A 748 11.73 18.22 -17.24
C ARG A 748 12.35 19.55 -17.68
N TYR A 749 11.57 20.65 -17.70
CA TYR A 749 12.09 22.02 -17.84
C TYR A 749 13.22 22.35 -16.84
N HIS A 750 13.13 21.81 -15.62
CA HIS A 750 14.14 21.99 -14.57
C HIS A 750 15.45 21.21 -14.77
N LEU A 751 15.59 20.47 -15.88
CA LEU A 751 16.87 19.90 -16.32
C LEU A 751 17.82 21.01 -16.80
N GLU A 752 17.31 21.92 -17.63
CA GLU A 752 18.05 23.07 -18.15
C GLU A 752 17.89 24.31 -17.26
N HIS A 753 16.74 24.44 -16.58
CA HIS A 753 16.35 25.62 -15.81
C HIS A 753 16.08 25.28 -14.32
N PRO A 754 17.08 24.79 -13.57
CA PRO A 754 16.91 24.44 -12.17
C PRO A 754 16.47 25.65 -11.34
N PHE A 755 15.52 25.45 -10.43
CA PHE A 755 15.14 26.51 -9.49
C PHE A 755 16.23 26.66 -8.41
N ALA A 756 16.66 27.88 -8.15
CA ALA A 756 17.66 28.19 -7.14
C ALA A 756 17.17 29.34 -6.24
N PHE A 757 17.33 29.18 -4.93
CA PHE A 757 16.96 30.17 -3.93
C PHE A 757 18.07 30.33 -2.89
N ARG A 758 18.45 31.57 -2.55
CA ARG A 758 19.56 31.84 -1.64
C ARG A 758 19.10 32.38 -0.29
N VAL A 759 19.65 31.82 0.78
CA VAL A 759 19.45 32.26 2.16
C VAL A 759 20.82 32.55 2.77
N GLY A 760 21.15 33.84 2.91
CA GLY A 760 22.52 34.25 3.22
C GLY A 760 23.49 33.74 2.15
N ASP A 761 24.55 33.05 2.58
CA ASP A 761 25.57 32.46 1.70
C ASP A 761 25.20 31.05 1.18
N GLN A 762 24.06 30.48 1.59
CA GLN A 762 23.63 29.14 1.18
C GLN A 762 22.67 29.19 -0.02
N GLU A 763 22.88 28.31 -0.99
CA GLU A 763 22.00 28.11 -2.14
C GLU A 763 21.24 26.79 -2.02
N HIS A 764 19.91 26.88 -2.03
CA HIS A 764 19.01 25.73 -2.11
C HIS A 764 18.56 25.56 -3.56
N ARG A 765 18.77 24.37 -4.13
CA ARG A 765 18.51 24.07 -5.55
C ARG A 765 17.54 22.90 -5.72
N VAL A 766 16.65 23.04 -6.70
CA VAL A 766 15.77 21.98 -7.21
C VAL A 766 16.07 21.82 -8.70
N ALA A 767 16.53 20.64 -9.09
CA ALA A 767 16.83 20.25 -10.46
C ALA A 767 16.00 19.03 -10.85
N TYR A 768 15.83 18.79 -12.16
CA TYR A 768 15.22 17.57 -12.66
C TYR A 768 16.17 16.37 -12.46
N LEU A 769 15.75 15.44 -11.61
CA LEU A 769 16.42 14.19 -11.29
C LEU A 769 15.45 13.06 -11.66
N PRO A 770 15.57 12.43 -12.84
CA PRO A 770 14.61 11.43 -13.29
C PRO A 770 14.66 10.12 -12.51
N ALA A 771 15.72 9.89 -11.73
CA ALA A 771 16.07 8.63 -11.08
C ALA A 771 16.04 8.76 -9.54
N GLU A 772 17.01 8.20 -8.83
CA GLU A 772 17.23 8.35 -7.39
C GLU A 772 17.62 9.80 -7.01
N SER A 773 17.65 10.11 -5.70
CA SER A 773 17.97 11.45 -5.18
C SER A 773 19.48 11.70 -5.07
N ASP A 774 19.96 12.80 -5.66
CA ASP A 774 21.35 13.27 -5.56
C ASP A 774 21.78 13.71 -4.15
N SER A 775 20.82 13.80 -3.23
CA SER A 775 21.00 14.32 -1.86
C SER A 775 20.21 13.50 -0.85
N GLY A 776 20.75 13.38 0.37
CA GLY A 776 20.13 12.66 1.49
C GLY A 776 19.06 13.45 2.24
N MET A 777 18.38 14.41 1.60
CA MET A 777 17.27 15.14 2.23
C MET A 777 16.12 14.16 2.48
N PHE A 778 15.62 14.09 3.71
CA PHE A 778 14.71 13.05 4.23
C PHE A 778 15.29 11.63 4.39
N GLY A 779 16.59 11.43 4.12
CA GLY A 779 17.36 10.29 4.65
C GLY A 779 17.06 8.90 4.10
N GLY A 780 16.26 8.75 3.04
CA GLY A 780 15.89 7.47 2.43
C GLY A 780 16.00 7.44 0.90
N ASN A 781 15.43 6.39 0.29
CA ASN A 781 15.56 6.06 -1.14
C ASN A 781 14.56 6.85 -2.05
N SER A 782 13.52 7.46 -1.49
CA SER A 782 12.43 8.10 -2.24
C SER A 782 12.84 9.41 -2.97
N ASN A 783 12.45 9.58 -4.24
CA ASN A 783 12.66 10.82 -4.99
C ASN A 783 11.42 11.35 -5.75
N TRP A 784 11.02 12.59 -5.46
CA TRP A 784 9.91 13.33 -6.07
C TRP A 784 10.36 14.45 -7.02
N ARG A 785 11.63 14.49 -7.42
CA ARG A 785 12.21 15.53 -8.29
C ARG A 785 12.30 15.13 -9.78
N GLY A 786 11.43 14.24 -10.24
CA GLY A 786 11.41 13.81 -11.64
C GLY A 786 10.84 12.42 -11.96
N PRO A 787 10.89 11.41 -11.06
CA PRO A 787 10.34 10.09 -11.33
C PRO A 787 8.81 10.07 -11.47
N VAL A 788 8.27 9.01 -12.06
CA VAL A 788 6.83 8.72 -12.17
C VAL A 788 6.37 7.93 -10.94
N TRP A 789 5.28 8.38 -10.32
CA TRP A 789 4.68 7.76 -9.13
C TRP A 789 3.22 7.38 -9.39
N MET A 790 2.87 6.12 -9.12
CA MET A 790 1.53 5.56 -9.34
C MET A 790 0.39 6.29 -8.60
N PRO A 791 0.51 6.66 -7.30
CA PRO A 791 -0.60 7.26 -6.54
C PRO A 791 -1.18 8.53 -7.16
N VAL A 792 -0.30 9.47 -7.54
CA VAL A 792 -0.75 10.77 -8.03
C VAL A 792 -1.18 10.68 -9.50
N ASN A 793 -0.53 9.83 -10.29
CA ASN A 793 -0.99 9.50 -11.64
C ASN A 793 -2.44 8.93 -11.64
N ALA A 794 -2.76 8.02 -10.71
CA ALA A 794 -4.11 7.50 -10.56
C ALA A 794 -5.14 8.59 -10.15
N LEU A 795 -4.74 9.56 -9.34
CA LEU A 795 -5.58 10.71 -8.99
C LEU A 795 -5.74 11.71 -10.15
N ILE A 796 -4.73 11.90 -10.99
CA ILE A 796 -4.84 12.68 -12.24
C ILE A 796 -5.82 12.00 -13.19
N ILE A 797 -5.71 10.68 -13.39
CA ILE A 797 -6.66 9.88 -14.20
C ILE A 797 -8.08 10.02 -13.64
N ARG A 798 -8.29 9.89 -12.32
CA ARG A 798 -9.59 10.15 -11.66
C ARG A 798 -10.09 11.56 -11.96
N GLY A 799 -9.22 12.57 -11.86
CA GLY A 799 -9.55 13.97 -12.11
C GLY A 799 -10.02 14.20 -13.55
N LEU A 800 -9.24 13.73 -14.53
CA LEU A 800 -9.57 13.79 -15.95
C LEU A 800 -10.91 13.09 -16.28
N LEU A 801 -11.16 11.90 -15.73
CA LEU A 801 -12.44 11.20 -15.90
C LEU A 801 -13.61 11.96 -15.24
N ASN A 802 -13.38 12.61 -14.10
CA ASN A 802 -14.39 13.45 -13.47
C ASN A 802 -14.72 14.68 -14.34
N LEU A 803 -13.70 15.35 -14.88
CA LEU A 803 -13.86 16.51 -15.76
C LEU A 803 -14.49 16.11 -17.10
N TYR A 804 -14.13 14.96 -17.68
CA TYR A 804 -14.78 14.40 -18.86
C TYR A 804 -16.28 14.18 -18.65
N TYR A 805 -16.68 13.61 -17.51
CA TYR A 805 -18.09 13.42 -17.17
C TYR A 805 -18.89 14.73 -17.08
N PHE A 806 -18.22 15.86 -16.82
CA PHE A 806 -18.83 17.19 -16.78
C PHE A 806 -18.87 17.86 -18.17
N TYR A 807 -17.74 17.91 -18.87
CA TYR A 807 -17.60 18.62 -20.15
C TYR A 807 -18.05 17.81 -21.38
N GLY A 808 -18.04 16.47 -21.30
CA GLY A 808 -18.26 15.61 -22.46
C GLY A 808 -17.18 15.74 -23.52
N ASP A 809 -17.55 15.45 -24.77
CA ASP A 809 -16.66 15.54 -25.94
C ASP A 809 -16.41 17.00 -26.39
N ASP A 810 -17.14 17.98 -25.83
CA ASP A 810 -17.03 19.43 -26.15
C ASP A 810 -15.74 20.08 -25.62
N LEU A 811 -14.98 19.38 -24.76
CA LEU A 811 -13.65 19.80 -24.32
C LEU A 811 -12.60 18.80 -24.79
N THR A 812 -11.91 19.19 -25.85
CA THR A 812 -10.67 18.57 -26.31
C THR A 812 -9.47 19.44 -25.94
N VAL A 813 -8.32 18.78 -25.77
CA VAL A 813 -7.00 19.40 -25.54
C VAL A 813 -5.94 18.70 -26.39
N GLU A 814 -4.83 19.39 -26.62
CA GLU A 814 -3.72 18.84 -27.39
C GLU A 814 -2.92 17.83 -26.54
N CYS A 815 -2.77 16.60 -27.03
CA CYS A 815 -2.10 15.52 -26.30
C CYS A 815 -1.27 14.63 -27.27
N PRO A 816 0.08 14.65 -27.19
CA PRO A 816 0.90 15.60 -26.43
C PRO A 816 0.69 17.06 -26.85
N THR A 817 1.01 18.01 -25.97
CA THR A 817 1.04 19.44 -26.30
C THR A 817 2.05 19.71 -27.43
N GLY A 818 1.67 20.54 -28.40
CA GLY A 818 2.43 20.81 -29.63
C GLY A 818 2.35 19.73 -30.73
N SER A 819 1.63 18.62 -30.53
CA SER A 819 1.55 17.51 -31.51
C SER A 819 0.53 17.72 -32.65
N GLY A 820 -0.35 18.71 -32.54
CA GLY A 820 -1.55 18.88 -33.36
C GLY A 820 -2.70 17.91 -33.05
N THR A 821 -2.48 16.90 -32.20
CA THR A 821 -3.47 15.85 -31.91
C THR A 821 -4.42 16.29 -30.79
N GLN A 822 -5.68 16.55 -31.13
CA GLN A 822 -6.72 16.86 -30.15
C GLN A 822 -7.34 15.58 -29.58
N MET A 823 -7.41 15.49 -28.26
CA MET A 823 -7.99 14.37 -27.51
C MET A 823 -9.03 14.88 -26.51
N THR A 824 -10.10 14.10 -26.31
CA THR A 824 -11.02 14.31 -25.17
C THR A 824 -10.32 13.98 -23.85
N LEU A 825 -10.83 14.50 -22.72
CA LEU A 825 -10.25 14.20 -21.41
C LEU A 825 -10.31 12.69 -21.04
N PHE A 826 -11.22 11.92 -21.64
CA PHE A 826 -11.22 10.45 -21.52
C PHE A 826 -10.03 9.81 -22.24
N GLU A 827 -9.73 10.26 -23.45
CA GLU A 827 -8.62 9.75 -24.25
C GLU A 827 -7.28 10.11 -23.62
N VAL A 828 -7.15 11.31 -23.06
CA VAL A 828 -5.99 11.72 -22.25
C VAL A 828 -5.82 10.81 -21.03
N ALA A 829 -6.89 10.55 -20.27
CA ALA A 829 -6.85 9.65 -19.12
C ALA A 829 -6.43 8.22 -19.51
N ARG A 830 -6.91 7.73 -20.67
CA ARG A 830 -6.55 6.43 -21.24
C ARG A 830 -5.09 6.39 -21.69
N GLU A 831 -4.58 7.46 -22.32
CA GLU A 831 -3.18 7.54 -22.77
C GLU A 831 -2.20 7.54 -21.59
N ILE A 832 -2.48 8.30 -20.52
CA ILE A 832 -1.67 8.25 -19.29
C ILE A 832 -1.73 6.85 -18.68
N SER A 833 -2.91 6.23 -18.62
CA SER A 833 -3.08 4.86 -18.12
C SER A 833 -2.34 3.82 -18.96
N ARG A 834 -2.26 4.01 -20.28
CA ARG A 834 -1.51 3.15 -21.21
C ARG A 834 -0.01 3.25 -20.93
N ARG A 835 0.54 4.46 -20.87
CA ARG A 835 1.96 4.72 -20.55
C ARG A 835 2.38 4.12 -19.19
N LEU A 836 1.49 4.11 -18.20
CA LEU A 836 1.72 3.48 -16.89
C LEU A 836 1.64 1.94 -16.93
N ALA A 837 0.81 1.36 -17.80
CA ALA A 837 0.78 -0.09 -18.01
C ALA A 837 2.04 -0.56 -18.77
N ASP A 838 2.47 0.20 -19.78
CA ASP A 838 3.66 -0.06 -20.60
C ASP A 838 4.94 -0.24 -19.76
N LEU A 839 5.02 0.35 -18.55
CA LEU A 839 6.11 0.10 -17.59
C LEU A 839 6.41 -1.39 -17.39
N PHE A 840 5.35 -2.21 -17.30
CA PHE A 840 5.44 -3.63 -16.96
C PHE A 840 5.27 -4.54 -18.17
N LEU A 841 4.69 -4.05 -19.28
CA LEU A 841 4.41 -4.86 -20.46
C LEU A 841 5.66 -5.02 -21.34
N ARG A 842 5.67 -6.06 -22.18
CA ARG A 842 6.69 -6.18 -23.22
C ARG A 842 6.44 -5.22 -24.37
N ASP A 843 7.47 -4.47 -24.73
CA ASP A 843 7.49 -3.65 -25.94
C ASP A 843 7.67 -4.50 -27.22
N ALA A 844 7.75 -3.84 -28.37
CA ALA A 844 7.97 -4.48 -29.67
C ALA A 844 9.34 -5.19 -29.81
N SER A 845 10.29 -4.95 -28.90
CA SER A 845 11.56 -5.69 -28.79
C SER A 845 11.49 -6.88 -27.82
N GLY A 846 10.37 -7.05 -27.12
CA GLY A 846 10.15 -8.08 -26.11
C GLY A 846 10.63 -7.70 -24.70
N ARG A 847 11.08 -6.45 -24.51
CA ARG A 847 11.65 -5.93 -23.25
C ARG A 847 10.61 -5.20 -22.42
N ARG A 848 10.76 -5.20 -21.09
CA ARG A 848 9.93 -4.44 -20.16
C ARG A 848 10.71 -3.21 -19.65
N PRO A 849 10.16 -1.97 -19.70
CA PRO A 849 10.82 -0.78 -19.17
C PRO A 849 11.24 -0.90 -17.69
N VAL A 850 10.41 -1.53 -16.85
CA VAL A 850 10.65 -1.71 -15.40
C VAL A 850 12.00 -2.34 -15.06
N TYR A 851 12.55 -3.20 -15.92
CA TYR A 851 13.86 -3.84 -15.68
C TYR A 851 15.06 -3.05 -16.23
N GLY A 852 14.82 -1.89 -16.85
CA GLY A 852 15.84 -1.06 -17.47
C GLY A 852 16.76 -1.88 -18.37
N ASN A 853 18.06 -1.86 -18.06
CA ASN A 853 19.11 -2.57 -18.81
C ASN A 853 19.54 -3.92 -18.21
N SER A 854 18.82 -4.45 -17.22
CA SER A 854 19.17 -5.76 -16.63
C SER A 854 18.89 -6.90 -17.61
N ALA A 855 19.90 -7.31 -18.38
CA ALA A 855 19.80 -8.40 -19.36
C ALA A 855 19.25 -9.69 -18.75
N LYS A 856 19.56 -9.97 -17.47
CA LYS A 856 19.04 -11.13 -16.74
C LYS A 856 17.51 -11.12 -16.67
N PHE A 857 16.91 -9.97 -16.36
CA PHE A 857 15.46 -9.81 -16.30
C PHE A 857 14.79 -9.58 -17.67
N GLN A 858 15.53 -9.16 -18.70
CA GLN A 858 14.97 -9.01 -20.05
C GLN A 858 14.94 -10.34 -20.81
N ASP A 859 16.05 -11.06 -20.83
CA ASP A 859 16.29 -12.14 -21.81
C ASP A 859 16.09 -13.55 -21.23
N ASP A 860 16.41 -13.77 -19.94
CA ASP A 860 16.43 -15.10 -19.34
C ASP A 860 15.01 -15.66 -19.12
N PRO A 861 14.66 -16.84 -19.67
CA PRO A 861 13.32 -17.43 -19.58
C PRO A 861 12.91 -17.83 -18.15
N HIS A 862 13.82 -17.83 -17.18
CA HIS A 862 13.53 -18.06 -15.77
C HIS A 862 13.38 -16.78 -14.94
N TRP A 863 13.46 -15.59 -15.57
CA TRP A 863 13.40 -14.28 -14.90
C TRP A 863 12.42 -13.30 -15.56
N ARG A 864 12.37 -13.27 -16.90
CA ARG A 864 11.62 -12.27 -17.71
C ARG A 864 10.09 -12.21 -17.55
N ASP A 865 9.52 -13.13 -16.77
CA ASP A 865 8.09 -13.26 -16.48
C ASP A 865 7.80 -13.17 -14.96
N LEU A 866 8.78 -12.75 -14.15
CA LEU A 866 8.71 -12.58 -12.69
C LEU A 866 8.62 -11.09 -12.33
N ILE A 867 7.42 -10.52 -12.43
CA ILE A 867 7.20 -9.07 -12.37
C ILE A 867 7.46 -8.53 -10.96
N LEU A 868 8.30 -7.50 -10.90
CA LEU A 868 8.54 -6.67 -9.71
C LEU A 868 7.76 -5.36 -9.82
N PHE A 869 7.38 -4.79 -8.69
CA PHE A 869 6.51 -3.62 -8.61
C PHE A 869 7.15 -2.61 -7.67
N TYR A 870 7.84 -1.65 -8.27
CA TYR A 870 8.72 -0.73 -7.57
C TYR A 870 7.98 0.42 -6.91
N GLU A 871 8.64 1.08 -5.95
CA GLU A 871 8.14 2.29 -5.28
C GLU A 871 7.81 3.39 -6.30
N TYR A 872 8.76 3.67 -7.20
CA TYR A 872 8.64 4.65 -8.27
C TYR A 872 9.43 4.24 -9.54
N PHE A 873 9.32 5.03 -10.60
CA PHE A 873 9.89 4.70 -11.92
C PHE A 873 10.65 5.86 -12.55
N HIS A 874 11.78 5.56 -13.18
CA HIS A 874 12.65 6.55 -13.82
C HIS A 874 11.88 7.38 -14.87
N GLY A 875 11.86 8.70 -14.69
CA GLY A 875 10.97 9.63 -15.41
C GLY A 875 11.06 9.62 -16.94
N ASP A 876 12.22 9.20 -17.48
CA ASP A 876 12.47 9.14 -18.92
C ASP A 876 12.64 7.71 -19.51
N THR A 877 12.78 6.67 -18.68
CA THR A 877 13.14 5.30 -19.16
C THR A 877 12.28 4.18 -18.58
N GLY A 878 11.48 4.47 -17.54
CA GLY A 878 10.56 3.50 -16.94
C GLY A 878 11.21 2.43 -16.08
N ALA A 879 12.53 2.46 -15.87
CA ALA A 879 13.21 1.56 -14.93
C ALA A 879 12.62 1.72 -13.52
N GLY A 880 12.35 0.61 -12.83
CA GLY A 880 11.86 0.61 -11.45
C GLY A 880 12.96 0.95 -10.45
N LEU A 881 12.62 1.73 -9.42
CA LEU A 881 13.52 2.30 -8.42
C LEU A 881 12.88 2.28 -7.02
N GLY A 882 13.70 2.27 -5.96
CA GLY A 882 13.25 2.07 -4.58
C GLY A 882 12.68 0.67 -4.34
N ALA A 883 11.90 0.49 -3.27
CA ALA A 883 11.34 -0.80 -2.83
C ALA A 883 10.80 -1.68 -3.97
N SER A 884 11.47 -2.80 -4.27
CA SER A 884 11.14 -3.65 -5.43
C SER A 884 9.85 -4.47 -5.29
N HIS A 885 9.31 -4.56 -4.07
CA HIS A 885 8.05 -5.23 -3.75
C HIS A 885 7.05 -4.27 -3.11
N GLN A 886 7.06 -3.00 -3.56
CA GLN A 886 5.97 -2.05 -3.42
C GLN A 886 4.73 -2.49 -4.22
N THR A 887 4.27 -3.74 -4.01
CA THR A 887 2.92 -4.19 -4.36
C THR A 887 1.90 -3.65 -3.34
N GLY A 888 2.02 -2.36 -3.05
CA GLY A 888 1.14 -1.55 -2.23
C GLY A 888 0.34 -0.61 -3.12
N TRP A 889 0.90 0.57 -3.43
CA TRP A 889 0.28 1.46 -4.42
C TRP A 889 0.59 1.04 -5.86
N THR A 890 1.72 0.39 -6.15
CA THR A 890 2.04 0.04 -7.55
C THR A 890 1.15 -1.08 -8.07
N GLY A 891 0.52 -1.84 -7.16
CA GLY A 891 -0.60 -2.73 -7.48
C GLY A 891 -1.80 -2.04 -8.15
N LEU A 892 -1.91 -0.70 -8.11
CA LEU A 892 -2.89 0.09 -8.87
C LEU A 892 -2.86 -0.20 -10.37
N VAL A 893 -1.76 -0.70 -10.94
CA VAL A 893 -1.71 -1.12 -12.35
C VAL A 893 -2.79 -2.16 -12.69
N ALA A 894 -3.12 -3.07 -11.77
CA ALA A 894 -4.23 -4.01 -11.94
C ALA A 894 -5.58 -3.27 -12.05
N ARG A 895 -5.79 -2.22 -11.26
CA ARG A 895 -7.01 -1.40 -11.31
C ARG A 895 -7.07 -0.52 -12.56
N LEU A 896 -5.95 -0.03 -13.05
CA LEU A 896 -5.86 0.74 -14.30
C LEU A 896 -6.20 -0.13 -15.52
N LEU A 897 -5.63 -1.34 -15.59
CA LEU A 897 -5.98 -2.35 -16.60
C LEU A 897 -7.46 -2.75 -16.52
N ASP A 898 -8.00 -2.98 -15.31
CA ASP A 898 -9.42 -3.31 -15.14
C ASP A 898 -10.36 -2.17 -15.58
N LEU A 899 -9.99 -0.92 -15.27
CA LEU A 899 -10.78 0.26 -15.60
C LEU A 899 -11.00 0.38 -17.12
N PHE A 900 -9.92 0.54 -17.89
CA PHE A 900 -10.02 0.74 -19.34
C PHE A 900 -10.30 -0.54 -20.12
N GLY A 901 -10.13 -1.73 -19.51
CA GLY A 901 -10.63 -3.00 -20.04
C GLY A 901 -12.15 -3.15 -20.00
N ARG A 902 -12.87 -2.32 -19.21
CA ARG A 902 -14.34 -2.43 -19.01
C ARG A 902 -15.16 -1.19 -19.37
N ILE A 903 -14.55 -0.01 -19.49
CA ILE A 903 -15.27 1.25 -19.82
C ILE A 903 -14.89 1.80 -21.19
N GLN A 904 -15.89 2.34 -21.89
CA GLN A 904 -15.72 3.16 -23.08
C GLN A 904 -16.22 4.58 -22.80
N ALA A 905 -15.78 5.55 -23.60
CA ALA A 905 -16.14 6.97 -23.49
C ALA A 905 -17.68 7.18 -23.41
N SER A 906 -18.41 6.48 -24.29
CA SER A 906 -19.88 6.51 -24.36
C SER A 906 -20.58 6.06 -23.07
N ASP A 907 -19.95 5.19 -22.28
CA ASP A 907 -20.54 4.74 -21.01
C ASP A 907 -20.64 5.93 -20.05
N LEU A 908 -19.54 6.67 -19.87
CA LEU A 908 -19.47 7.85 -18.99
C LEU A 908 -20.42 8.97 -19.43
N LEU A 909 -20.67 9.15 -20.73
CA LEU A 909 -21.56 10.24 -21.16
C LEU A 909 -23.04 9.86 -21.06
N LEU A 910 -23.41 8.66 -21.51
CA LEU A 910 -24.82 8.26 -21.72
C LEU A 910 -25.44 7.55 -20.52
N THR A 911 -24.62 7.07 -19.59
CA THR A 911 -25.06 6.29 -18.43
C THR A 911 -24.72 7.06 -17.14
N PRO A 912 -25.63 7.15 -16.14
CA PRO A 912 -25.29 7.68 -14.83
C PRO A 912 -24.12 6.89 -14.23
N ARG A 913 -23.13 7.57 -13.61
CA ARG A 913 -21.93 6.95 -13.00
C ARG A 913 -22.21 5.67 -12.25
N GLU A 914 -23.28 5.67 -11.47
CA GLU A 914 -23.73 4.57 -10.62
C GLU A 914 -23.98 3.31 -11.44
N ARG A 915 -24.65 3.41 -12.59
CA ARG A 915 -24.92 2.27 -13.47
C ARG A 915 -23.69 1.76 -14.23
N ILE A 916 -22.66 2.59 -14.41
CA ILE A 916 -21.38 2.18 -15.02
C ILE A 916 -20.57 1.39 -14.02
N ALA A 917 -20.41 1.94 -12.81
CA ALA A 917 -19.71 1.28 -11.72
C ALA A 917 -20.44 0.00 -11.29
N GLU A 918 -21.79 0.00 -11.28
CA GLU A 918 -22.64 -1.20 -11.22
C GLU A 918 -22.28 -2.19 -12.34
N ARG A 919 -22.24 -1.79 -13.62
CA ARG A 919 -21.88 -2.72 -14.70
C ARG A 919 -20.48 -3.31 -14.51
N MET A 920 -19.45 -2.50 -14.26
CA MET A 920 -18.08 -2.98 -14.05
C MET A 920 -18.00 -3.98 -12.90
N THR A 921 -18.58 -3.61 -11.76
CA THR A 921 -18.56 -4.40 -10.53
C THR A 921 -19.33 -5.71 -10.69
N ARG A 922 -20.46 -5.69 -11.41
CA ARG A 922 -21.22 -6.89 -11.79
C ARG A 922 -20.50 -7.74 -12.84
N GLU A 923 -19.72 -7.16 -13.74
CA GLU A 923 -18.89 -7.93 -14.66
C GLU A 923 -17.67 -8.55 -13.96
N GLN A 924 -17.13 -7.92 -12.91
CA GLN A 924 -16.03 -8.45 -12.09
C GLN A 924 -16.51 -9.61 -11.21
N ALA A 925 -17.56 -9.42 -10.41
CA ALA A 925 -18.11 -10.45 -9.53
C ALA A 925 -18.93 -11.51 -10.31
N GLY A 926 -19.67 -11.07 -11.32
CA GLY A 926 -20.61 -11.87 -12.11
C GLY A 926 -20.08 -12.39 -13.44
N GLY A 927 -18.89 -11.96 -13.89
CA GLY A 927 -18.08 -12.53 -14.98
C GLY A 927 -18.86 -13.00 -16.18
N LYS A 928 -19.22 -12.04 -17.06
CA LYS A 928 -20.02 -12.21 -18.27
C LYS A 928 -21.27 -13.08 -18.07
N GLY A 929 -22.42 -12.43 -17.91
CA GLY A 929 -23.70 -13.13 -17.88
C GLY A 929 -23.83 -14.11 -19.05
N GLN A 930 -24.14 -15.38 -18.74
CA GLN A 930 -24.46 -16.38 -19.76
C GLN A 930 -25.63 -15.82 -20.60
N LYS A 931 -25.38 -15.69 -21.91
CA LYS A 931 -26.41 -15.34 -22.90
C LYS A 931 -27.25 -16.56 -23.26
#